data_AF-A0A2H3KRM9-F1
#
_entry.id   AF-A0A2H3KRM9-F1
#
_cell.length_a   1.000
_cell.length_b   1.000
_cell.length_c   1.000
_cell.angle_alpha   90.00
_cell.angle_beta   90.00
_cell.angle_gamma   90.00
#
_symmetry.space_group_name_H-M   'P 1'
#
loop_
_entity.id
_entity.type
_entity.pdbx_description
1 polymer ?
#
loop_
_entity_poly.entity_id
_entity_poly.type
_entity_poly.pdbx_seq_one_letter_code
_entity_poly.pdbx_strand_id
1 'polypeptide(L)'
;MPLSLTSLDQLTLLDASLRAKLEPYWITSVEELVTTARASNQRYGSGLVALALALGIGEATLRPLIEAALPLMPPGLSFDVPVQQEHGAGLVLPDDDDDLDAVSFSVPTNLPSVVPPLFALPPPVDQGVRNTCVAFALNAALQVLSQDPTALSAQFLYWAAKAVDGLPGDVGTDPFKAALILQSTGVCRELTWPYQSAPRDDQNPGHGPPPPEAHAEAPQRRVRLFHKLPKTSVVQLKTALAAGQPVLIGLTIWEHWSDSWQGSRLGRLRLALPGEARRSGHALCALGYRDDPLAPGGGYFIVRNSWGDSWASENSDGPGYCHVPYRLIAENGLASIALEGALIQAAPVPEPSVAPAAPTTSFHQGASPPSSAPDQLATLYAEATDLKARLDAFVVRLGSLLHAEAAAGSPQPSDPSTRRASDPVGASSGEQSPDSAIGMPLLLLTPSEAPDSEELYPNGLSPDGRPLLRLSTAVAADLARNKIAADPRPLADLHRTKLDAQEQHLGTVVDVDIQSLPQAHWAVVINANEDAALLKAIWPLIAHRMRQMGHAPPSVDFRAGETAAAWLLRHTDNGRQTLKDAWGLLPPVLIYRHDDTVRTWLNRYGVAPGPVDPGRGVPFYLLLLGHPGPRQANDTAFIPFLFQYQLDIFWGVGRLCFTDANGLHRLADYTTYAERLVAFEQRQDAATLVRKEALYVATRHPLDPATIRSADELIQPLAAWSSDPTRTPLKYGFAHRLIVGEQATRAQFETLLRGNGDGKAPAILFTATHGLGLPLNDDRLVAAQGALVWQDWDGVGNVKREHWFAGEDLAALGAAPHLEGTMALLFACYGLGCPAYDEFIFDAQRRRPRIAPFPLLAQLPQQLLRNGALGVLGHVERAWTFSFTGVEGARAQSQAFEDLLGRLMRGWRVGHATDQFNVNQAERAAALVQELENTEFILANGGTPDNRLIARLWMARNDARNYLFLGDPAARLPFAEES
;
A
#
# COMPACT_ATOMS: atom_id res chain seq x y z
N MET A 1 -18.12 21.69 0.59
CA MET A 1 -18.31 22.71 1.66
C MET A 1 -16.93 23.01 2.24
N PRO A 2 -16.56 24.28 2.55
CA PRO A 2 -15.28 24.56 3.19
C PRO A 2 -15.21 23.87 4.56
N LEU A 3 -14.05 23.28 4.86
CA LEU A 3 -13.84 22.53 6.08
C LEU A 3 -13.92 23.47 7.29
N SER A 4 -14.81 23.19 8.24
CA SER A 4 -14.94 24.00 9.46
C SER A 4 -13.85 23.59 10.45
N LEU A 5 -12.84 24.45 10.63
CA LEU A 5 -11.71 24.20 11.52
C LEU A 5 -12.10 24.38 13.00
N THR A 6 -11.57 23.52 13.88
CA THR A 6 -11.84 23.56 15.32
C THR A 6 -10.96 24.61 16.01
N SER A 7 -11.58 25.58 16.69
CA SER A 7 -10.84 26.64 17.37
C SER A 7 -9.90 26.10 18.45
N LEU A 8 -8.68 26.64 18.51
CA LEU A 8 -7.71 26.41 19.58
C LEU A 8 -8.25 26.82 20.97
N ASP A 9 -9.31 27.64 21.05
CA ASP A 9 -10.02 27.95 22.29
C ASP A 9 -10.55 26.73 23.04
N GLN A 10 -10.83 25.64 22.32
CA GLN A 10 -11.35 24.42 22.90
C GLN A 10 -10.26 23.62 23.64
N LEU A 11 -8.98 23.87 23.35
CA LEU A 11 -7.86 23.23 24.02
C LEU A 11 -7.49 24.00 25.29
N THR A 12 -8.17 23.70 26.40
CA THR A 12 -8.05 24.44 27.68
C THR A 12 -6.65 24.41 28.29
N LEU A 13 -5.82 23.41 27.95
CA LEU A 13 -4.43 23.32 28.39
C LEU A 13 -3.49 24.26 27.62
N LEU A 14 -3.91 24.79 26.48
CA LEU A 14 -3.13 25.73 25.66
C LEU A 14 -3.38 27.16 26.14
N ASP A 15 -2.47 27.69 26.96
CA ASP A 15 -2.56 29.05 27.47
C ASP A 15 -2.37 30.11 26.37
N ALA A 16 -2.73 31.36 26.70
CA ALA A 16 -2.64 32.50 25.78
C ALA A 16 -1.20 32.80 25.32
N SER A 17 -0.19 32.48 26.13
CA SER A 17 1.22 32.73 25.82
C SER A 17 1.72 31.75 24.75
N LEU A 18 1.40 30.46 24.90
CA LEU A 18 1.71 29.43 23.91
C LEU A 18 0.94 29.66 22.61
N ARG A 19 -0.31 30.09 22.71
CA ARG A 19 -1.11 30.41 21.53
C ARG A 19 -0.52 31.56 20.72
N ALA A 20 -0.06 32.63 21.37
CA ALA A 20 0.60 33.74 20.70
C ALA A 20 1.87 33.30 19.94
N LYS A 21 2.54 32.24 20.39
CA LYS A 21 3.72 31.67 19.72
C LYS A 21 3.37 30.78 18.52
N LEU A 22 2.12 30.33 18.37
CA LEU A 22 1.63 29.60 17.21
C LEU A 22 1.28 30.54 16.04
N GLU A 23 0.90 31.78 16.33
CA GLU A 23 0.48 32.78 15.34
C GLU A 23 1.47 32.98 14.18
N PRO A 24 2.81 33.08 14.40
CA PRO A 24 3.76 33.23 13.29
C PRO A 24 3.75 32.08 12.28
N TYR A 25 3.31 30.89 12.70
CA TYR A 25 3.22 29.68 11.89
C TYR A 25 1.82 29.48 11.30
N TRP A 26 0.93 30.45 11.47
CA TRP A 26 -0.45 30.42 11.01
C TRP A 26 -1.27 29.22 11.53
N ILE A 27 -0.87 28.67 12.68
CA ILE A 27 -1.57 27.56 13.34
C ILE A 27 -2.70 28.17 14.16
N THR A 28 -3.92 28.07 13.62
CA THR A 28 -5.13 28.71 14.16
C THR A 28 -6.17 27.71 14.65
N SER A 29 -5.98 26.43 14.36
CA SER A 29 -6.92 25.36 14.70
C SER A 29 -6.25 24.16 15.36
N VAL A 30 -7.08 23.32 16.00
CA VAL A 30 -6.65 22.04 16.59
C VAL A 30 -6.06 21.12 15.52
N GLU A 31 -6.67 21.08 14.33
CA GLU A 31 -6.21 20.27 13.20
C GLU A 31 -4.81 20.72 12.74
N GLU A 32 -4.60 22.01 12.55
CA GLU A 32 -3.28 22.56 12.18
C GLU A 32 -2.22 22.26 13.26
N LEU A 33 -2.59 22.36 14.54
CA LEU A 33 -1.69 22.08 15.66
C LEU A 33 -1.26 20.60 15.70
N VAL A 34 -2.23 19.69 15.69
CA VAL A 34 -1.99 18.25 15.76
C VAL A 34 -1.24 17.78 14.53
N THR A 35 -1.64 18.21 13.33
CA THR A 35 -0.98 17.78 12.09
C THR A 35 0.45 18.32 11.97
N THR A 36 0.70 19.55 12.42
CA THR A 36 2.06 20.10 12.46
C THR A 36 2.94 19.32 13.43
N ALA A 37 2.42 18.94 14.61
CA ALA A 37 3.16 18.10 15.55
C ALA A 37 3.42 16.67 15.01
N ARG A 38 2.55 16.16 14.14
CA ARG A 38 2.67 14.82 13.51
C ARG A 38 3.49 14.80 12.22
N ALA A 39 3.72 15.96 11.61
CA ALA A 39 4.47 16.03 10.36
C ALA A 39 5.91 15.53 10.57
N SER A 40 6.54 15.02 9.52
CA SER A 40 7.97 14.74 9.55
C SER A 40 8.77 16.04 9.65
N ASN A 41 9.94 15.98 10.29
CA ASN A 41 10.90 17.08 10.27
C ASN A 41 12.28 16.57 9.87
N GLN A 42 12.92 17.15 8.85
CA GLN A 42 14.19 16.61 8.34
C GLN A 42 15.29 16.51 9.42
N ARG A 43 15.47 17.55 10.23
CA ARG A 43 16.55 17.59 11.24
C ARG A 43 16.20 16.80 12.49
N TYR A 44 14.97 16.91 12.97
CA TYR A 44 14.57 16.39 14.27
C TYR A 44 13.77 15.07 14.20
N GLY A 45 13.51 14.56 12.99
CA GLY A 45 12.66 13.38 12.75
C GLY A 45 11.17 13.70 12.84
N SER A 46 10.78 14.46 13.86
CA SER A 46 9.39 14.77 14.18
C SER A 46 9.10 16.27 14.24
N GLY A 47 7.96 16.67 13.68
CA GLY A 47 7.38 18.00 13.78
C GLY A 47 7.03 18.37 15.23
N LEU A 48 6.83 17.40 16.12
CA LEU A 48 6.61 17.63 17.55
C LEU A 48 7.82 18.33 18.19
N VAL A 49 9.03 17.86 17.87
CA VAL A 49 10.27 18.45 18.39
C VAL A 49 10.47 19.85 17.82
N ALA A 50 10.27 20.00 16.51
CA ALA A 50 10.36 21.29 15.83
C ALA A 50 9.37 22.32 16.39
N LEU A 51 8.14 21.90 16.64
CA LEU A 51 7.10 22.73 17.23
C LEU A 51 7.40 23.07 18.69
N ALA A 52 7.91 22.14 19.50
CA ALA A 52 8.30 22.43 20.88
C ALA A 52 9.40 23.51 20.93
N LEU A 53 10.40 23.41 20.06
CA LEU A 53 11.45 24.42 19.89
C LEU A 53 10.88 25.77 19.45
N ALA A 54 9.98 25.77 18.45
CA ALA A 54 9.31 26.97 17.99
C ALA A 54 8.50 27.67 19.10
N LEU A 55 7.90 26.89 20.00
CA LEU A 55 7.15 27.37 21.16
C LEU A 55 8.04 27.70 22.36
N GLY A 56 9.33 27.38 22.32
CA GLY A 56 10.27 27.56 23.43
C GLY A 56 9.90 26.75 24.67
N ILE A 57 9.34 25.55 24.48
CA ILE A 57 9.00 24.60 25.55
C ILE A 57 9.66 23.23 25.30
N GLY A 58 9.69 22.38 26.33
CA GLY A 58 10.17 21.02 26.19
C GLY A 58 9.14 20.11 25.51
N GLU A 59 9.62 19.08 24.81
CA GLU A 59 8.77 18.05 24.19
C GLU A 59 7.85 17.37 25.21
N ALA A 60 8.35 17.08 26.41
CA ALA A 60 7.57 16.52 27.51
C ALA A 60 6.40 17.42 27.96
N THR A 61 6.46 18.72 27.67
CA THR A 61 5.38 19.67 27.95
C THR A 61 4.41 19.79 26.77
N LEU A 62 4.92 19.73 25.53
CA LEU A 62 4.08 19.80 24.33
C LEU A 62 3.28 18.51 24.11
N ARG A 63 3.85 17.34 24.40
CA ARG A 63 3.22 16.03 24.15
C ARG A 63 1.83 15.89 24.81
N PRO A 64 1.64 16.19 26.11
CA PRO A 64 0.31 16.16 26.71
C PRO A 64 -0.69 17.16 26.09
N LEU A 65 -0.20 18.30 25.59
CA LEU A 65 -1.06 19.27 24.88
C LEU A 65 -1.58 18.70 23.57
N ILE A 66 -0.72 18.02 22.81
CA ILE A 66 -1.11 17.35 21.57
C ILE A 66 -2.04 16.18 21.87
N GLU A 67 -1.77 15.38 22.91
CA GLU A 67 -2.66 14.29 23.33
C GLU A 67 -4.05 14.79 23.74
N ALA A 68 -4.13 15.92 24.46
CA ALA A 68 -5.39 16.55 24.83
C ALA A 68 -6.12 17.20 23.64
N ALA A 69 -5.41 17.50 22.54
CA ALA A 69 -5.99 18.03 21.32
C ALA A 69 -6.66 16.93 20.46
N LEU A 70 -6.21 15.67 20.55
CA LEU A 70 -6.74 14.57 19.72
C LEU A 70 -8.25 14.34 19.86
N PRO A 71 -8.87 14.35 21.07
CA PRO A 71 -10.30 14.14 21.20
C PRO A 71 -11.16 15.29 20.65
N LEU A 72 -10.55 16.45 20.44
CA LEU A 72 -11.20 17.63 19.86
C LEU A 72 -11.18 17.60 18.32
N MET A 73 -10.45 16.65 17.73
CA MET A 73 -10.39 16.49 16.28
C MET A 73 -11.74 16.00 15.74
N PRO A 74 -12.26 16.59 14.66
CA PRO A 74 -13.46 16.10 14.01
C PRO A 74 -13.28 14.66 13.49
N PRO A 75 -14.28 13.78 13.67
CA PRO A 75 -14.22 12.42 13.16
C PRO A 75 -14.18 12.42 11.63
N GLY A 76 -13.36 11.54 11.04
CA GLY A 76 -13.27 11.38 9.58
C GLY A 76 -12.38 12.37 8.84
N LEU A 77 -11.65 13.25 9.53
CA LEU A 77 -10.62 14.07 8.87
C LEU A 77 -9.41 13.19 8.51
N SER A 78 -9.22 12.98 7.20
CA SER A 78 -8.03 12.35 6.64
C SER A 78 -6.90 13.37 6.59
N PHE A 79 -5.80 13.08 7.30
CA PHE A 79 -4.55 13.85 7.22
C PHE A 79 -3.58 13.25 6.21
N ASP A 80 -4.11 12.51 5.23
CA ASP A 80 -3.32 11.91 4.17
C ASP A 80 -2.66 13.01 3.36
N VAL A 81 -1.38 13.17 3.62
CA VAL A 81 -0.47 13.84 2.71
C VAL A 81 -0.27 12.88 1.52
N PRO A 82 -0.56 13.29 0.27
CA PRO A 82 -0.25 12.49 -0.91
C PRO A 82 1.20 11.98 -0.89
N VAL A 83 1.47 10.82 -1.51
CA VAL A 83 2.86 10.33 -1.69
C VAL A 83 3.66 11.50 -2.25
N GLN A 84 4.86 11.77 -1.73
CA GLN A 84 5.75 12.82 -2.24
C GLN A 84 5.77 12.74 -3.77
N GLN A 85 4.97 13.58 -4.41
CA GLN A 85 5.13 13.88 -5.81
C GLN A 85 6.37 14.75 -5.83
N GLU A 86 7.45 14.25 -6.45
CA GLU A 86 8.57 15.09 -6.81
C GLU A 86 8.04 16.13 -7.79
N HIS A 87 7.66 17.29 -7.27
CA HIS A 87 7.36 18.45 -8.10
C HIS A 87 8.64 19.25 -8.29
N GLY A 88 8.87 19.69 -9.53
CA GLY A 88 9.98 20.59 -9.81
C GLY A 88 9.78 21.98 -9.19
N ALA A 89 10.90 22.66 -8.97
CA ALA A 89 11.00 24.01 -8.46
C ALA A 89 12.19 24.69 -9.15
N GLY A 90 11.87 25.59 -10.09
CA GLY A 90 12.82 26.13 -11.07
C GLY A 90 12.92 27.64 -11.12
N LEU A 91 12.69 28.33 -10.00
CA LEU A 91 13.00 29.76 -9.94
C LEU A 91 14.51 29.93 -9.75
N VAL A 92 15.19 30.44 -10.78
CA VAL A 92 16.62 30.76 -10.72
C VAL A 92 16.80 32.27 -10.79
N LEU A 93 17.56 32.84 -9.85
CA LEU A 93 17.90 34.25 -9.83
C LEU A 93 19.40 34.42 -10.15
N PRO A 94 19.80 35.35 -11.03
CA PRO A 94 21.21 35.66 -11.27
C PRO A 94 21.87 36.33 -10.05
N ASP A 95 23.18 36.16 -9.89
CA ASP A 95 23.96 36.66 -8.74
C ASP A 95 23.98 38.21 -8.61
N ASP A 96 23.66 38.94 -9.68
CA ASP A 96 23.70 40.40 -9.78
C ASP A 96 22.29 41.07 -9.73
N ASP A 97 21.32 40.46 -9.05
CA ASP A 97 19.97 41.04 -8.96
C ASP A 97 19.98 42.31 -8.08
N ASP A 98 20.14 43.48 -8.70
CA ASP A 98 20.03 44.78 -8.04
C ASP A 98 18.69 44.84 -7.28
N ASP A 99 18.78 44.84 -5.96
CA ASP A 99 17.63 44.99 -5.07
C ASP A 99 17.04 46.39 -5.31
N LEU A 100 15.88 46.44 -5.95
CA LEU A 100 15.09 47.66 -5.98
C LEU A 100 14.72 48.00 -4.54
N ASP A 101 15.38 49.00 -3.97
CA ASP A 101 15.12 49.50 -2.62
C ASP A 101 13.60 49.71 -2.44
N ALA A 102 13.01 48.96 -1.50
CA ALA A 102 11.59 49.00 -1.15
C ALA A 102 11.10 50.39 -0.68
N VAL A 103 12.01 51.36 -0.60
CA VAL A 103 11.82 52.72 -0.09
C VAL A 103 11.39 53.72 -1.16
N SER A 104 11.24 53.32 -2.43
CA SER A 104 10.80 54.21 -3.50
C SER A 104 9.44 53.80 -4.06
N PHE A 105 8.60 54.82 -4.30
CA PHE A 105 7.21 54.81 -4.81
C PHE A 105 6.08 54.81 -3.75
N SER A 106 5.21 55.81 -3.91
CA SER A 106 4.16 56.32 -3.03
C SER A 106 3.21 55.29 -2.44
N VAL A 107 2.88 55.46 -1.16
CA VAL A 107 1.83 54.73 -0.44
C VAL A 107 0.45 55.11 -1.02
N PRO A 108 -0.30 54.19 -1.65
CA PRO A 108 -1.72 54.42 -1.89
C PRO A 108 -2.47 54.23 -0.56
N THR A 109 -3.10 55.29 -0.06
CA THR A 109 -3.77 55.31 1.25
C THR A 109 -5.22 54.82 1.23
N ASN A 110 -5.62 53.97 0.27
CA ASN A 110 -6.99 53.41 0.26
C ASN A 110 -7.11 52.14 -0.62
N LEU A 111 -6.34 51.09 -0.32
CA LEU A 111 -6.52 49.80 -1.00
C LEU A 111 -7.75 49.07 -0.44
N PRO A 112 -8.55 48.37 -1.27
CA PRO A 112 -9.65 47.55 -0.77
C PRO A 112 -9.11 46.45 0.14
N SER A 113 -9.89 46.03 1.14
CA SER A 113 -9.50 44.96 2.06
C SER A 113 -9.51 43.57 1.42
N VAL A 114 -10.20 43.42 0.28
CA VAL A 114 -10.29 42.17 -0.48
C VAL A 114 -10.22 42.47 -1.98
N VAL A 115 -9.37 41.74 -2.69
CA VAL A 115 -9.40 41.59 -4.15
C VAL A 115 -9.53 40.10 -4.44
N PRO A 116 -10.68 39.60 -4.94
CA PRO A 116 -10.82 38.19 -5.31
C PRO A 116 -9.91 37.86 -6.51
N PRO A 117 -9.73 36.57 -6.86
CA PRO A 117 -9.02 36.18 -8.07
C PRO A 117 -9.49 36.96 -9.29
N LEU A 118 -8.56 37.65 -9.97
CA LEU A 118 -8.84 38.58 -11.07
C LEU A 118 -9.62 37.96 -12.24
N PHE A 119 -9.48 36.66 -12.46
CA PHE A 119 -10.17 35.90 -13.50
C PHE A 119 -10.28 34.42 -13.11
N ALA A 120 -11.38 33.78 -13.50
CA ALA A 120 -11.60 32.36 -13.25
C ALA A 120 -10.85 31.51 -14.28
N LEU A 121 -9.75 30.90 -13.87
CA LEU A 121 -8.99 29.95 -14.69
C LEU A 121 -9.50 28.51 -14.49
N PRO A 122 -9.31 27.62 -15.48
CA PRO A 122 -9.53 26.18 -15.29
C PRO A 122 -8.64 25.61 -14.16
N PRO A 123 -8.84 24.36 -13.71
CA PRO A 123 -7.97 23.74 -12.72
C PRO A 123 -6.48 23.87 -13.06
N PRO A 124 -5.59 24.06 -12.07
CA PRO A 124 -4.14 24.10 -12.28
C PRO A 124 -3.62 22.85 -13.00
N VAL A 125 -2.70 23.05 -13.93
CA VAL A 125 -1.97 21.96 -14.60
C VAL A 125 -0.76 21.58 -13.73
N ASP A 126 -0.40 20.30 -13.73
CA ASP A 126 0.75 19.79 -13.01
C ASP A 126 2.03 19.88 -13.85
N GLN A 127 3.03 20.61 -13.34
CA GLN A 127 4.35 20.72 -13.96
C GLN A 127 5.16 19.42 -13.87
N GLY A 128 4.80 18.49 -12.99
CA GLY A 128 5.52 17.24 -12.74
C GLY A 128 6.93 17.46 -12.17
N VAL A 129 7.85 16.56 -12.51
CA VAL A 129 9.23 16.53 -11.99
C VAL A 129 10.14 17.63 -12.56
N ARG A 130 9.65 18.39 -13.55
CA ARG A 130 10.45 19.40 -14.27
C ARG A 130 10.37 20.77 -13.61
N ASN A 131 11.45 21.53 -13.75
CA ASN A 131 11.65 22.82 -13.08
C ASN A 131 11.05 24.00 -13.87
N THR A 132 9.77 23.91 -14.24
CA THR A 132 9.11 24.82 -15.20
C THR A 132 8.13 25.83 -14.57
N CYS A 133 8.11 25.96 -13.25
CA CYS A 133 7.17 26.79 -12.49
C CYS A 133 7.04 28.25 -12.98
N VAL A 134 8.15 28.85 -13.44
CA VAL A 134 8.16 30.22 -13.98
C VAL A 134 7.27 30.33 -15.23
N ALA A 135 7.36 29.37 -16.14
CA ALA A 135 6.57 29.37 -17.37
C ALA A 135 5.08 29.22 -17.07
N PHE A 136 4.73 28.32 -16.14
CA PHE A 136 3.33 28.16 -15.69
C PHE A 136 2.77 29.42 -15.02
N ALA A 137 3.53 30.06 -14.14
CA ALA A 137 3.11 31.29 -13.47
C ALA A 137 2.86 32.44 -14.46
N LEU A 138 3.74 32.62 -15.45
CA LEU A 138 3.59 33.65 -16.48
C LEU A 138 2.45 33.36 -17.46
N ASN A 139 2.25 32.09 -17.85
CA ASN A 139 1.13 31.68 -18.69
C ASN A 139 -0.21 31.96 -17.99
N ALA A 140 -0.34 31.62 -16.72
CA ALA A 140 -1.53 31.93 -15.92
C ALA A 140 -1.79 33.45 -15.85
N ALA A 141 -0.74 34.25 -15.66
CA ALA A 141 -0.86 35.71 -15.65
C ALA A 141 -1.34 36.26 -17.01
N LEU A 142 -0.85 35.73 -18.13
CA LEU A 142 -1.32 36.15 -19.46
C LEU A 142 -2.78 35.73 -19.73
N GLN A 143 -3.19 34.53 -19.32
CA GLN A 143 -4.58 34.09 -19.42
C GLN A 143 -5.53 35.03 -18.64
N VAL A 144 -5.12 35.44 -17.45
CA VAL A 144 -5.87 36.41 -16.61
C VAL A 144 -5.96 37.77 -17.28
N LEU A 145 -4.85 38.30 -17.80
CA LEU A 145 -4.82 39.60 -18.48
C LEU A 145 -5.64 39.63 -19.78
N SER A 146 -5.66 38.52 -20.50
CA SER A 146 -6.43 38.38 -21.75
C SER A 146 -7.89 38.01 -21.50
N GLN A 147 -8.25 37.63 -20.28
CA GLN A 147 -9.55 37.02 -19.94
C GLN A 147 -9.88 35.82 -20.86
N ASP A 148 -8.84 35.10 -21.27
CA ASP A 148 -8.93 33.94 -22.15
C ASP A 148 -8.42 32.70 -21.39
N PRO A 149 -9.30 31.73 -21.06
CA PRO A 149 -8.91 30.52 -20.33
C PRO A 149 -8.15 29.51 -21.20
N THR A 150 -7.91 29.80 -22.49
CA THR A 150 -7.17 28.93 -23.41
C THR A 150 -5.82 28.55 -22.82
N ALA A 151 -5.55 27.24 -22.71
CA ALA A 151 -4.28 26.73 -22.20
C ALA A 151 -3.10 27.15 -23.10
N LEU A 152 -2.03 27.64 -22.46
CA LEU A 152 -0.81 28.14 -23.12
C LEU A 152 0.36 27.21 -22.85
N SER A 153 1.22 27.02 -23.85
CA SER A 153 2.31 26.05 -23.80
C SER A 153 3.41 26.48 -22.83
N ALA A 154 3.44 25.84 -21.65
CA ALA A 154 4.56 26.00 -20.72
C ALA A 154 5.86 25.44 -21.30
N GLN A 155 5.75 24.42 -22.17
CA GLN A 155 6.86 23.85 -22.93
C GLN A 155 7.54 24.92 -23.79
N PHE A 156 6.76 25.67 -24.56
CA PHE A 156 7.27 26.72 -25.45
C PHE A 156 8.00 27.81 -24.69
N LEU A 157 7.34 28.36 -23.67
CA LEU A 157 7.89 29.47 -22.91
C LEU A 157 9.15 29.04 -22.16
N TYR A 158 9.17 27.84 -21.57
CA TYR A 158 10.38 27.32 -20.92
C TYR A 158 11.52 27.09 -21.92
N TRP A 159 11.26 26.41 -23.05
CA TRP A 159 12.27 26.20 -24.09
C TRP A 159 12.89 27.52 -24.58
N ALA A 160 12.04 28.52 -24.87
CA ALA A 160 12.49 29.83 -25.31
C ALA A 160 13.31 30.55 -24.22
N ALA A 161 12.92 30.39 -22.94
CA ALA A 161 13.65 30.95 -21.81
C ALA A 161 15.04 30.32 -21.64
N LYS A 162 15.15 28.99 -21.76
CA LYS A 162 16.43 28.27 -21.74
C LYS A 162 17.36 28.67 -22.88
N ALA A 163 16.81 28.95 -24.06
CA ALA A 163 17.60 29.41 -25.21
C ALA A 163 18.23 30.80 -24.99
N VAL A 164 17.60 31.64 -24.15
CA VAL A 164 18.08 33.01 -23.87
C VAL A 164 18.91 33.07 -22.59
N ASP A 165 18.53 32.35 -21.55
CA ASP A 165 19.23 32.39 -20.27
C ASP A 165 20.53 31.57 -20.26
N GLY A 166 20.65 30.54 -21.10
CA GLY A 166 21.82 29.68 -21.22
C GLY A 166 22.12 28.81 -20.00
N LEU A 167 21.19 28.70 -19.05
CA LEU A 167 21.38 27.95 -17.82
C LEU A 167 21.42 26.43 -18.13
N PRO A 168 22.50 25.70 -17.77
CA PRO A 168 22.61 24.28 -18.07
C PRO A 168 21.66 23.44 -17.20
N GLY A 169 21.13 22.35 -17.74
CA GLY A 169 20.25 21.46 -16.99
C GLY A 169 18.79 21.92 -16.92
N ASP A 170 17.92 21.00 -16.52
CA ASP A 170 16.55 21.33 -16.12
C ASP A 170 16.57 21.82 -14.68
N VAL A 171 17.24 22.95 -14.43
CA VAL A 171 17.39 23.58 -13.10
C VAL A 171 16.40 24.73 -12.88
N GLY A 172 15.62 25.08 -13.90
CA GLY A 172 14.79 26.26 -13.92
C GLY A 172 15.26 27.35 -14.86
N THR A 173 14.60 28.51 -14.75
CA THR A 173 14.85 29.69 -15.60
C THR A 173 14.69 30.98 -14.80
N ASP A 174 15.24 32.05 -15.36
CA ASP A 174 15.14 33.41 -14.85
C ASP A 174 13.75 34.00 -15.16
N PRO A 175 12.97 34.42 -14.13
CA PRO A 175 11.61 34.94 -14.33
C PRO A 175 11.56 36.25 -15.12
N PHE A 176 12.61 37.08 -15.08
CA PHE A 176 12.67 38.33 -15.83
C PHE A 176 12.94 38.07 -17.31
N LYS A 177 13.86 37.15 -17.63
CA LYS A 177 14.11 36.73 -19.02
C LYS A 177 12.89 36.05 -19.61
N ALA A 178 12.23 35.18 -18.86
CA ALA A 178 10.98 34.55 -19.29
C ALA A 178 9.86 35.58 -19.54
N ALA A 179 9.70 36.59 -18.67
CA ALA A 179 8.75 37.68 -18.88
C ALA A 179 9.09 38.53 -20.12
N LEU A 180 10.38 38.80 -20.38
CA LEU A 180 10.86 39.47 -21.59
C LEU A 180 10.56 38.66 -22.86
N ILE A 181 10.68 37.33 -22.81
CA ILE A 181 10.31 36.45 -23.92
C ILE A 181 8.81 36.46 -24.15
N LEU A 182 8.01 36.36 -23.09
CA LEU A 182 6.57 36.46 -23.19
C LEU A 182 6.14 37.83 -23.77
N GLN A 183 6.90 38.88 -23.49
CA GLN A 183 6.67 40.21 -24.06
C GLN A 183 7.11 40.29 -25.52
N SER A 184 8.30 39.78 -25.88
CA SER A 184 8.92 39.98 -27.20
C SER A 184 8.49 38.95 -28.26
N THR A 185 8.39 37.69 -27.85
CA THR A 185 8.10 36.53 -28.72
C THR A 185 6.67 36.05 -28.53
N GLY A 186 6.18 36.00 -27.30
CA GLY A 186 4.87 35.45 -26.95
C GLY A 186 4.89 33.95 -26.70
N VAL A 187 3.71 33.33 -26.69
CA VAL A 187 3.53 31.92 -26.37
C VAL A 187 2.42 31.28 -27.22
N CYS A 188 2.65 30.06 -27.69
CA CYS A 188 1.65 29.30 -28.45
C CYS A 188 0.63 28.62 -27.51
N ARG A 189 -0.42 28.05 -28.08
CA ARG A 189 -1.37 27.25 -27.30
C ARG A 189 -0.74 25.93 -26.86
N GLU A 190 -1.19 25.43 -25.72
CA GLU A 190 -0.85 24.10 -25.20
C GLU A 190 -1.15 23.00 -26.25
N LEU A 191 -2.26 23.14 -26.99
CA LEU A 191 -2.61 22.20 -28.06
C LEU A 191 -1.58 22.17 -29.21
N THR A 192 -0.92 23.29 -29.49
CA THR A 192 0.04 23.43 -30.59
C THR A 192 1.40 22.86 -30.21
N TRP A 193 1.81 23.02 -28.95
CA TRP A 193 2.97 22.29 -28.41
C TRP A 193 2.71 21.82 -26.98
N PRO A 194 2.27 20.56 -26.82
CA PRO A 194 1.89 20.01 -25.52
C PRO A 194 3.06 19.89 -24.54
N TYR A 195 2.76 20.11 -23.27
CA TYR A 195 3.68 19.97 -22.16
C TYR A 195 4.03 18.50 -21.89
N GLN A 196 5.32 18.24 -21.69
CA GLN A 196 5.83 16.92 -21.31
C GLN A 196 6.35 16.98 -19.89
N SER A 197 5.61 16.44 -18.92
CA SER A 197 5.94 16.55 -17.50
C SER A 197 7.05 15.59 -17.02
N ALA A 198 7.38 14.55 -17.80
CA ALA A 198 8.40 13.55 -17.49
C ALA A 198 8.90 12.81 -18.75
N PRO A 199 10.09 12.15 -18.71
CA PRO A 199 11.10 12.26 -17.66
C PRO A 199 11.80 13.63 -17.70
N ARG A 200 12.53 13.97 -16.64
CA ARG A 200 13.43 15.14 -16.64
C ARG A 200 14.63 14.87 -17.56
N ASP A 201 14.94 15.81 -18.44
CA ASP A 201 16.11 15.75 -19.33
C ASP A 201 17.04 16.94 -19.06
N ASP A 202 18.12 16.69 -18.32
CA ASP A 202 19.11 17.72 -18.01
C ASP A 202 20.00 18.09 -19.21
N GLN A 203 20.08 17.23 -20.25
CA GLN A 203 20.87 17.53 -21.45
C GLN A 203 20.08 18.39 -22.42
N ASN A 204 18.76 18.23 -22.45
CA ASN A 204 17.86 18.98 -23.29
C ASN A 204 16.59 19.39 -22.50
N PRO A 205 16.69 20.40 -21.61
CA PRO A 205 15.61 20.76 -20.69
C PRO A 205 14.33 21.23 -21.37
N GLY A 206 14.37 21.56 -22.67
CA GLY A 206 13.19 21.90 -23.49
C GLY A 206 12.64 20.76 -24.35
N HIS A 207 13.18 19.54 -24.24
CA HIS A 207 12.76 18.32 -24.98
C HIS A 207 12.76 18.47 -26.53
N GLY A 208 13.61 19.35 -27.08
CA GLY A 208 13.75 19.60 -28.51
C GLY A 208 13.12 20.92 -28.99
N PRO A 209 13.32 21.31 -30.27
CA PRO A 209 12.80 22.56 -30.79
C PRO A 209 11.27 22.51 -31.01
N PRO A 210 10.57 23.67 -30.93
CA PRO A 210 9.13 23.74 -31.20
C PRO A 210 8.81 23.37 -32.65
N PRO A 211 7.60 22.84 -32.92
CA PRO A 211 7.12 22.73 -34.29
C PRO A 211 6.98 24.12 -34.93
N PRO A 212 7.12 24.26 -36.27
CA PRO A 212 7.01 25.55 -36.95
C PRO A 212 5.70 26.30 -36.68
N GLU A 213 4.60 25.56 -36.48
CA GLU A 213 3.29 26.12 -36.12
C GLU A 213 3.31 26.84 -34.77
N ALA A 214 4.07 26.33 -33.79
CA ALA A 214 4.22 26.96 -32.48
C ALA A 214 4.95 28.31 -32.61
N HIS A 215 5.97 28.40 -33.46
CA HIS A 215 6.66 29.65 -33.75
C HIS A 215 5.75 30.67 -34.46
N ALA A 216 4.91 30.21 -35.39
CA ALA A 216 3.97 31.08 -36.10
C ALA A 216 2.84 31.58 -35.19
N GLU A 217 2.45 30.77 -34.20
CA GLU A 217 1.37 31.10 -33.27
C GLU A 217 1.82 31.97 -32.09
N ALA A 218 3.05 31.80 -31.59
CA ALA A 218 3.50 32.49 -30.38
C ALA A 218 3.32 34.03 -30.39
N PRO A 219 3.62 34.76 -31.48
CA PRO A 219 3.43 36.21 -31.53
C PRO A 219 1.99 36.69 -31.38
N GLN A 220 1.02 35.79 -31.55
CA GLN A 220 -0.41 36.09 -31.43
C GLN A 220 -0.86 36.26 -29.98
N ARG A 221 -0.05 35.84 -28.99
CA ARG A 221 -0.37 35.95 -27.55
C ARG A 221 0.84 36.42 -26.76
N ARG A 222 0.84 37.70 -26.42
CA ARG A 222 1.97 38.37 -25.75
C ARG A 222 1.48 39.21 -24.59
N VAL A 223 2.34 39.40 -23.59
CA VAL A 223 2.14 40.48 -22.61
C VAL A 223 2.59 41.80 -23.22
N ARG A 224 1.87 42.89 -22.94
CA ARG A 224 2.23 44.23 -23.44
C ARG A 224 3.41 44.82 -22.66
N LEU A 225 3.31 44.82 -21.33
CA LEU A 225 4.33 45.33 -20.41
C LEU A 225 4.46 44.43 -19.18
N PHE A 226 5.62 44.45 -18.54
CA PHE A 226 5.82 43.90 -17.21
C PHE A 226 6.68 44.84 -16.37
N HIS A 227 6.48 44.83 -15.05
CA HIS A 227 7.17 45.68 -14.09
C HIS A 227 7.82 44.81 -13.01
N LYS A 228 9.12 45.02 -12.77
CA LYS A 228 9.79 44.45 -11.60
C LYS A 228 9.32 45.21 -10.35
N LEU A 229 8.77 44.48 -9.38
CA LEU A 229 8.37 45.04 -8.09
C LEU A 229 9.41 44.70 -7.02
N PRO A 230 9.51 45.48 -5.93
CA PRO A 230 10.33 45.07 -4.79
C PRO A 230 9.82 43.74 -4.22
N LYS A 231 10.69 42.72 -4.19
CA LYS A 231 10.34 41.31 -3.91
C LYS A 231 9.67 41.06 -2.56
N THR A 232 9.88 41.95 -1.59
CA THR A 232 9.31 41.86 -0.23
C THR A 232 8.20 42.89 0.04
N SER A 233 7.81 43.71 -0.94
CA SER A 233 6.84 44.79 -0.70
C SER A 233 5.38 44.35 -0.86
N VAL A 234 4.77 43.98 0.25
CA VAL A 234 3.34 43.62 0.33
C VAL A 234 2.44 44.71 -0.27
N VAL A 235 2.73 45.99 0.02
CA VAL A 235 1.91 47.12 -0.44
C VAL A 235 1.95 47.24 -1.97
N GLN A 236 3.11 47.05 -2.59
CA GLN A 236 3.25 47.14 -4.05
C GLN A 236 2.54 45.98 -4.75
N LEU A 237 2.64 44.76 -4.20
CA LEU A 237 1.89 43.60 -4.71
C LEU A 237 0.38 43.82 -4.62
N LYS A 238 -0.12 44.31 -3.47
CA LYS A 238 -1.54 44.65 -3.31
C LYS A 238 -1.98 45.75 -4.29
N THR A 239 -1.12 46.75 -4.53
CA THR A 239 -1.40 47.85 -5.46
C THR A 239 -1.55 47.34 -6.89
N ALA A 240 -0.64 46.47 -7.35
CA ALA A 240 -0.71 45.85 -8.67
C ALA A 240 -1.99 45.01 -8.83
N LEU A 241 -2.30 44.15 -7.85
CA LEU A 241 -3.51 43.32 -7.87
C LEU A 241 -4.80 44.17 -7.86
N ALA A 242 -4.85 45.23 -7.06
CA ALA A 242 -5.98 46.16 -7.04
C ALA A 242 -6.16 46.92 -8.37
N ALA A 243 -5.07 47.08 -9.15
CA ALA A 243 -5.09 47.64 -10.49
C ALA A 243 -5.41 46.61 -11.59
N GLY A 244 -5.73 45.36 -11.23
CA GLY A 244 -6.04 44.30 -12.18
C GLY A 244 -4.81 43.65 -12.83
N GLN A 245 -3.63 43.81 -12.24
CA GLN A 245 -2.37 43.23 -12.73
C GLN A 245 -2.04 41.95 -11.95
N PRO A 246 -2.04 40.75 -12.58
CA PRO A 246 -1.55 39.55 -11.93
C PRO A 246 -0.05 39.64 -11.70
N VAL A 247 0.42 39.04 -10.60
CA VAL A 247 1.82 39.17 -10.16
C VAL A 247 2.46 37.79 -10.06
N LEU A 248 3.55 37.56 -10.77
CA LEU A 248 4.43 36.42 -10.48
C LEU A 248 5.17 36.70 -9.18
N ILE A 249 5.08 35.79 -8.22
CA ILE A 249 5.83 35.83 -6.96
C ILE A 249 6.81 34.67 -6.89
N GLY A 250 7.98 34.91 -6.31
CA GLY A 250 9.00 33.89 -6.04
C GLY A 250 9.14 33.61 -4.55
N LEU A 251 9.17 32.35 -4.14
CA LEU A 251 9.36 31.93 -2.75
C LEU A 251 10.31 30.73 -2.63
N THR A 252 10.91 30.56 -1.46
CA THR A 252 11.59 29.30 -1.12
C THR A 252 10.56 28.26 -0.67
N ILE A 253 10.59 27.07 -1.27
CA ILE A 253 9.81 25.93 -0.81
C ILE A 253 10.49 25.30 0.40
N TRP A 254 9.66 24.95 1.37
CA TRP A 254 10.03 24.18 2.56
C TRP A 254 9.25 22.87 2.56
N GLU A 255 9.77 21.87 3.28
CA GLU A 255 9.17 20.53 3.32
C GLU A 255 7.67 20.53 3.68
N HIS A 256 7.21 21.43 4.55
CA HIS A 256 5.80 21.48 4.97
C HIS A 256 4.80 21.75 3.84
N TRP A 257 5.23 22.30 2.71
CA TRP A 257 4.34 22.54 1.55
C TRP A 257 3.75 21.24 1.01
N SER A 258 4.56 20.18 1.07
CA SER A 258 4.17 18.84 0.63
C SER A 258 3.93 17.94 1.82
N ASP A 259 4.71 18.04 2.89
CA ASP A 259 4.77 17.03 3.96
C ASP A 259 3.88 17.36 5.18
N SER A 260 3.11 18.46 5.14
CA SER A 260 2.13 18.82 6.17
C SER A 260 0.72 18.93 5.61
N TRP A 261 -0.30 18.60 6.41
CA TRP A 261 -1.71 18.76 6.01
C TRP A 261 -2.07 20.22 5.71
N GLN A 262 -1.57 21.16 6.53
CA GLN A 262 -1.76 22.60 6.34
C GLN A 262 -1.29 23.07 4.95
N GLY A 263 -0.12 22.60 4.50
CA GLY A 263 0.40 22.90 3.16
C GLY A 263 -0.29 22.11 2.05
N SER A 264 -0.37 20.79 2.19
CA SER A 264 -0.78 19.88 1.12
C SER A 264 -2.29 19.79 0.87
N ARG A 265 -3.13 20.05 1.88
CA ARG A 265 -4.60 20.02 1.76
C ARG A 265 -5.23 21.40 1.73
N LEU A 266 -4.84 22.28 2.66
CA LEU A 266 -5.41 23.62 2.72
C LEU A 266 -4.70 24.61 1.80
N GLY A 267 -3.47 24.33 1.36
CA GLY A 267 -2.66 25.33 0.66
C GLY A 267 -2.30 26.53 1.53
N ARG A 268 -2.36 26.42 2.87
CA ARG A 268 -1.99 27.51 3.78
C ARG A 268 -0.50 27.47 4.05
N LEU A 269 0.25 28.37 3.43
CA LEU A 269 1.70 28.40 3.55
C LEU A 269 2.12 29.17 4.80
N ARG A 270 3.08 28.64 5.55
CA ARG A 270 3.64 29.26 6.74
C ARG A 270 5.16 29.45 6.67
N LEU A 271 5.69 30.21 7.62
CA LEU A 271 7.12 30.22 7.92
C LEU A 271 7.59 28.81 8.31
N ALA A 272 8.85 28.51 8.01
CA ALA A 272 9.42 27.22 8.31
C ALA A 272 9.62 27.05 9.82
N LEU A 273 9.28 25.86 10.34
CA LEU A 273 9.64 25.48 11.70
C LEU A 273 11.14 25.19 11.80
N PRO A 274 11.72 25.27 13.01
CA PRO A 274 13.10 24.85 13.24
C PRO A 274 13.37 23.45 12.68
N GLY A 275 14.44 23.30 11.89
CA GLY A 275 14.88 22.01 11.37
C GLY A 275 14.18 21.52 10.10
N GLU A 276 13.20 22.27 9.58
CA GLU A 276 12.55 21.91 8.31
C GLU A 276 13.50 22.04 7.11
N ALA A 277 13.40 21.11 6.14
CA ALA A 277 14.23 21.12 4.95
C ALA A 277 13.90 22.31 4.04
N ARG A 278 14.94 23.08 3.68
CA ARG A 278 14.89 24.02 2.56
C ARG A 278 15.07 23.25 1.27
N ARG A 279 14.12 23.37 0.32
CA ARG A 279 14.18 22.67 -0.96
C ARG A 279 14.79 23.55 -2.06
N SER A 280 13.98 24.36 -2.75
CA SER A 280 14.41 25.18 -3.89
C SER A 280 13.53 26.45 -4.00
N GLY A 281 13.89 27.35 -4.91
CA GLY A 281 13.07 28.49 -5.30
C GLY A 281 11.93 28.08 -6.22
N HIS A 282 10.75 28.67 -6.02
CA HIS A 282 9.53 28.37 -6.78
C HIS A 282 8.78 29.64 -7.16
N ALA A 283 8.19 29.62 -8.36
CA ALA A 283 7.43 30.74 -8.90
C ALA A 283 5.94 30.38 -8.96
N LEU A 284 5.09 31.30 -8.48
CA LEU A 284 3.64 31.14 -8.47
C LEU A 284 2.96 32.42 -8.98
N CYS A 285 1.68 32.35 -9.33
CA CYS A 285 0.93 33.51 -9.83
C CYS A 285 -0.05 34.02 -8.78
N ALA A 286 0.21 35.18 -8.18
CA ALA A 286 -0.73 35.86 -7.30
C ALA A 286 -1.84 36.53 -8.13
N LEU A 287 -3.08 36.22 -7.76
CA LEU A 287 -4.29 36.63 -8.49
C LEU A 287 -5.26 37.44 -7.64
N GLY A 288 -5.02 37.58 -6.33
CA GLY A 288 -5.87 38.34 -5.43
C GLY A 288 -5.26 38.42 -4.03
N TYR A 289 -5.94 39.07 -3.11
CA TYR A 289 -5.56 39.13 -1.70
C TYR A 289 -6.76 39.35 -0.78
N ARG A 290 -6.60 39.00 0.50
CA ARG A 290 -7.60 39.19 1.55
C ARG A 290 -6.89 39.64 2.84
N ASP A 291 -7.31 40.78 3.39
CA ASP A 291 -6.89 41.22 4.72
C ASP A 291 -7.60 40.35 5.77
N ASP A 292 -6.83 39.78 6.68
CA ASP A 292 -7.28 38.82 7.70
C ASP A 292 -6.41 38.97 8.96
N PRO A 293 -6.96 39.45 10.09
CA PRO A 293 -6.21 39.61 11.33
C PRO A 293 -5.61 38.31 11.89
N LEU A 294 -6.16 37.15 11.55
CA LEU A 294 -5.66 35.84 11.98
C LEU A 294 -4.50 35.34 11.11
N ALA A 295 -4.25 35.98 9.96
CA ALA A 295 -3.14 35.64 9.08
C ALA A 295 -1.86 36.39 9.47
N PRO A 296 -0.69 35.72 9.44
CA PRO A 296 0.58 36.36 9.74
C PRO A 296 0.84 37.59 8.86
N GLY A 297 0.97 38.76 9.50
CA GLY A 297 1.15 40.04 8.80
C GLY A 297 -0.16 40.74 8.40
N GLY A 298 -1.31 40.27 8.87
CA GLY A 298 -2.61 40.94 8.73
C GLY A 298 -3.38 40.61 7.44
N GLY A 299 -2.98 39.56 6.72
CA GLY A 299 -3.68 39.07 5.53
C GLY A 299 -2.82 38.13 4.69
N TYR A 300 -3.36 37.70 3.55
CA TYR A 300 -2.71 36.78 2.62
C TYR A 300 -3.04 37.08 1.16
N PHE A 301 -2.13 36.68 0.28
CA PHE A 301 -2.35 36.63 -1.16
C PHE A 301 -3.03 35.30 -1.55
N ILE A 302 -3.92 35.35 -2.53
CA ILE A 302 -4.54 34.20 -3.18
C ILE A 302 -3.72 33.89 -4.42
N VAL A 303 -3.07 32.73 -4.43
CA VAL A 303 -2.00 32.41 -5.35
C VAL A 303 -2.28 31.09 -6.05
N ARG A 304 -2.13 31.05 -7.37
CA ARG A 304 -2.26 29.84 -8.17
C ARG A 304 -0.92 29.12 -8.26
N ASN A 305 -0.89 27.85 -7.86
CA ASN A 305 0.27 26.96 -7.98
C ASN A 305 0.22 26.17 -9.30
N SER A 306 1.26 25.38 -9.57
CA SER A 306 1.42 24.55 -10.79
C SER A 306 1.67 23.07 -10.47
N TRP A 307 1.08 22.56 -9.39
CA TRP A 307 1.21 21.19 -8.90
C TRP A 307 -0.10 20.37 -9.05
N GLY A 308 -0.92 20.74 -10.03
CA GLY A 308 -2.23 20.12 -10.23
C GLY A 308 -3.28 20.55 -9.21
N ASP A 309 -4.49 20.01 -9.37
CA ASP A 309 -5.66 20.25 -8.51
C ASP A 309 -5.81 19.23 -7.37
N SER A 310 -4.99 18.18 -7.37
CA SER A 310 -4.85 17.26 -6.24
C SER A 310 -4.16 17.90 -5.04
N TRP A 311 -3.22 18.83 -5.29
CA TRP A 311 -2.57 19.62 -4.25
C TRP A 311 -3.49 20.75 -3.78
N ALA A 312 -3.50 21.02 -2.48
CA ALA A 312 -4.37 22.00 -1.85
C ALA A 312 -5.86 21.82 -2.22
N SER A 313 -6.31 20.57 -2.34
CA SER A 313 -7.65 20.20 -2.82
C SER A 313 -8.80 20.72 -1.94
N GLU A 314 -8.50 21.11 -0.70
CA GLU A 314 -9.45 21.64 0.28
C GLU A 314 -9.32 23.17 0.46
N ASN A 315 -8.53 23.85 -0.38
CA ASN A 315 -8.38 25.30 -0.33
C ASN A 315 -9.71 26.01 -0.64
N SER A 316 -10.05 27.02 0.15
CA SER A 316 -11.34 27.72 0.06
C SER A 316 -11.51 28.60 -1.18
N ASP A 317 -10.42 29.01 -1.84
CA ASP A 317 -10.46 29.75 -3.11
C ASP A 317 -10.29 28.83 -4.34
N GLY A 318 -10.14 27.52 -4.12
CA GLY A 318 -10.18 26.47 -5.15
C GLY A 318 -8.99 25.50 -5.11
N PRO A 319 -9.14 24.26 -5.60
CA PRO A 319 -8.06 23.27 -5.61
C PRO A 319 -6.85 23.74 -6.43
N GLY A 320 -5.65 23.44 -5.95
CA GLY A 320 -4.37 23.88 -6.53
C GLY A 320 -4.03 25.36 -6.33
N TYR A 321 -4.85 26.10 -5.57
CA TYR A 321 -4.50 27.44 -5.06
C TYR A 321 -3.86 27.33 -3.68
N CYS A 322 -3.11 28.37 -3.31
CA CYS A 322 -2.58 28.53 -1.98
C CYS A 322 -2.77 29.95 -1.44
N HIS A 323 -2.76 30.03 -0.12
CA HIS A 323 -2.76 31.28 0.62
C HIS A 323 -1.36 31.55 1.13
N VAL A 324 -0.83 32.71 0.77
CA VAL A 324 0.52 33.14 1.13
C VAL A 324 0.43 34.34 2.06
N PRO A 325 0.77 34.23 3.35
CA PRO A 325 0.70 35.34 4.31
C PRO A 325 1.54 36.54 3.87
N TYR A 326 1.07 37.74 4.18
CA TYR A 326 1.83 38.97 3.96
C TYR A 326 3.20 38.94 4.62
N ARG A 327 3.29 38.37 5.83
CA ARG A 327 4.56 38.19 6.53
C ARG A 327 5.54 37.31 5.77
N LEU A 328 5.07 36.22 5.16
CA LEU A 328 5.93 35.31 4.41
C LEU A 328 6.54 35.99 3.18
N ILE A 329 5.77 36.84 2.48
CA ILE A 329 6.30 37.68 1.40
C ILE A 329 7.33 38.69 1.93
N ALA A 330 7.00 39.39 3.01
CA ALA A 330 7.87 40.42 3.58
C ALA A 330 9.22 39.89 4.04
N GLU A 331 9.27 38.65 4.56
CA GLU A 331 10.49 38.04 5.10
C GLU A 331 11.23 37.15 4.09
N ASN A 332 10.54 36.53 3.12
CA ASN A 332 11.12 35.49 2.26
C ASN A 332 10.84 35.64 0.76
N GLY A 333 10.28 36.77 0.31
CA GLY A 333 10.07 37.05 -1.10
C GLY A 333 11.37 37.01 -1.91
N LEU A 334 11.41 36.20 -2.96
CA LEU A 334 12.57 36.03 -3.85
C LEU A 334 12.45 36.85 -5.14
N ALA A 335 11.24 36.94 -5.71
CA ALA A 335 10.99 37.69 -6.94
C ALA A 335 9.56 38.25 -6.95
N SER A 336 9.33 39.34 -7.66
CA SER A 336 7.99 39.88 -7.89
C SER A 336 7.92 40.61 -9.24
N ILE A 337 7.02 40.16 -10.12
CA ILE A 337 6.83 40.73 -11.47
C ILE A 337 5.34 40.95 -11.72
N ALA A 338 4.91 42.19 -11.86
CA ALA A 338 3.55 42.50 -12.28
C ALA A 338 3.45 42.53 -13.81
N LEU A 339 2.45 41.87 -14.38
CA LEU A 339 2.18 41.91 -15.82
C LEU A 339 1.03 42.88 -16.11
N GLU A 340 1.15 43.66 -17.19
CA GLU A 340 0.18 44.68 -17.56
C GLU A 340 -0.21 44.59 -19.04
N GLY A 341 -1.48 44.25 -19.28
CA GLY A 341 -2.11 44.17 -20.59
C GLY A 341 -1.67 42.98 -21.44
N ALA A 342 -2.57 42.50 -22.29
CA ALA A 342 -2.32 41.42 -23.24
C ALA A 342 -2.51 41.90 -24.69
N LEU A 343 -1.71 41.34 -25.60
CA LEU A 343 -1.86 41.49 -27.04
C LEU A 343 -2.28 40.14 -27.61
N ILE A 344 -3.57 40.02 -27.96
CA ILE A 344 -4.16 38.80 -28.52
C ILE A 344 -4.62 39.09 -29.95
N GLN A 345 -4.05 38.37 -30.93
CA GLN A 345 -4.49 38.43 -32.32
C GLN A 345 -5.60 37.38 -32.56
N ALA A 346 -6.78 37.81 -33.01
CA ALA A 346 -7.86 36.90 -33.36
C ALA A 346 -7.45 36.02 -34.56
N ALA A 347 -7.78 34.72 -34.52
CA ALA A 347 -7.56 33.82 -35.65
C ALA A 347 -8.31 34.32 -36.90
N PRO A 348 -7.72 34.25 -38.11
CA PRO A 348 -8.47 34.52 -39.32
C PRO A 348 -9.59 33.49 -39.47
N VAL A 349 -10.83 33.97 -39.60
CA VAL A 349 -11.99 33.13 -39.97
C VAL A 349 -11.69 32.52 -41.34
N PRO A 350 -11.74 31.18 -41.52
CA PRO A 350 -11.62 30.60 -42.85
C PRO A 350 -12.85 30.99 -43.66
N GLU A 351 -12.66 31.68 -44.79
CA GLU A 351 -13.75 31.94 -45.73
C GLU A 351 -14.34 30.62 -46.25
N PRO A 352 -15.68 30.52 -46.40
CA PRO A 352 -16.30 29.33 -46.94
C PRO A 352 -15.92 29.16 -48.42
N SER A 353 -15.23 28.06 -48.71
CA SER A 353 -14.92 27.63 -50.08
C SER A 353 -16.21 27.38 -50.86
N VAL A 354 -16.40 28.15 -51.92
CA VAL A 354 -17.49 28.03 -52.90
C VAL A 354 -17.35 26.72 -53.69
N ALA A 355 -18.34 25.84 -53.59
CA ALA A 355 -18.56 24.74 -54.53
C ALA A 355 -19.79 25.05 -55.42
N PRO A 356 -19.77 24.68 -56.72
CA PRO A 356 -20.77 25.13 -57.69
C PRO A 356 -22.09 24.34 -57.60
N ALA A 357 -23.16 25.05 -57.96
CA ALA A 357 -24.56 24.66 -57.84
C ALA A 357 -25.05 23.58 -58.81
N ALA A 358 -26.09 22.84 -58.39
CA ALA A 358 -27.04 22.11 -59.22
C ALA A 358 -28.45 22.17 -58.57
N PRO A 359 -29.55 22.01 -59.34
CA PRO A 359 -30.62 23.01 -59.33
C PRO A 359 -31.86 22.69 -58.48
N THR A 360 -32.55 23.80 -58.20
CA THR A 360 -33.80 24.03 -57.47
C THR A 360 -35.04 23.25 -57.92
N THR A 361 -35.89 22.89 -56.95
CA THR A 361 -37.35 23.05 -57.04
C THR A 361 -37.94 23.50 -55.70
N SER A 362 -38.82 24.49 -55.79
CA SER A 362 -39.55 25.28 -54.79
C SER A 362 -40.82 24.57 -54.24
N PHE A 363 -41.62 24.99 -53.24
CA PHE A 363 -42.00 26.28 -52.61
C PHE A 363 -42.83 25.99 -51.32
N HIS A 364 -42.97 27.02 -50.45
CA HIS A 364 -44.06 27.34 -49.49
C HIS A 364 -43.97 27.07 -47.96
N GLN A 365 -43.77 28.18 -47.23
CA GLN A 365 -44.55 28.79 -46.12
C GLN A 365 -44.97 27.98 -44.86
N GLY A 366 -44.69 28.56 -43.68
CA GLY A 366 -45.61 28.50 -42.51
C GLY A 366 -45.00 28.37 -41.11
N ALA A 367 -44.81 29.50 -40.44
CA ALA A 367 -44.91 29.83 -39.00
C ALA A 367 -44.85 28.77 -37.83
N SER A 368 -44.09 29.16 -36.79
CA SER A 368 -44.31 29.02 -35.32
C SER A 368 -43.58 27.92 -34.48
N PRO A 369 -43.23 28.19 -33.18
CA PRO A 369 -42.32 27.40 -32.31
C PRO A 369 -43.07 26.62 -31.19
N PRO A 370 -42.42 26.05 -30.14
CA PRO A 370 -41.20 25.24 -30.05
C PRO A 370 -41.54 23.76 -29.71
N SER A 371 -40.66 22.78 -29.97
CA SER A 371 -40.91 21.38 -29.58
C SER A 371 -40.07 20.93 -28.36
N SER A 372 -40.69 20.06 -27.58
CA SER A 372 -40.36 19.66 -26.20
C SER A 372 -39.12 18.77 -26.04
N ALA A 373 -38.62 18.66 -24.80
CA ALA A 373 -37.51 17.80 -24.36
C ALA A 373 -37.43 16.34 -24.90
N PRO A 374 -38.54 15.66 -25.26
CA PRO A 374 -38.47 14.35 -25.92
C PRO A 374 -37.77 14.34 -27.29
N ASP A 375 -37.82 15.45 -28.05
CA ASP A 375 -37.20 15.53 -29.39
C ASP A 375 -35.67 15.70 -29.31
N GLN A 376 -35.17 16.34 -28.25
CA GLN A 376 -33.72 16.42 -27.99
C GLN A 376 -33.13 15.06 -27.61
N LEU A 377 -33.88 14.22 -26.89
CA LEU A 377 -33.43 12.88 -26.53
C LEU A 377 -33.36 11.96 -27.75
N ALA A 378 -34.34 12.03 -28.67
CA ALA A 378 -34.30 11.28 -29.92
C ALA A 378 -33.12 11.71 -30.81
N THR A 379 -32.81 13.01 -30.82
CA THR A 379 -31.65 13.56 -31.55
C THR A 379 -30.32 13.08 -30.93
N LEU A 380 -30.20 13.11 -29.61
CA LEU A 380 -29.01 12.60 -28.90
C LEU A 380 -28.85 11.08 -29.04
N TYR A 381 -29.95 10.31 -29.07
CA TYR A 381 -29.88 8.87 -29.35
C TYR A 381 -29.45 8.58 -30.79
N ALA A 382 -29.91 9.38 -31.76
CA ALA A 382 -29.47 9.27 -33.15
C ALA A 382 -27.97 9.61 -33.29
N GLU A 383 -27.50 10.68 -32.62
CA GLU A 383 -26.09 11.05 -32.58
C GLU A 383 -25.22 9.98 -31.91
N ALA A 384 -25.66 9.41 -30.78
CA ALA A 384 -24.94 8.34 -30.10
C ALA A 384 -24.86 7.06 -30.95
N THR A 385 -25.92 6.77 -31.72
CA THR A 385 -25.96 5.61 -32.62
C THR A 385 -25.02 5.82 -33.81
N ASP A 386 -24.96 7.02 -34.39
CA ASP A 386 -24.01 7.37 -35.46
C ASP A 386 -22.56 7.33 -34.95
N LEU A 387 -22.30 7.85 -33.74
CA LEU A 387 -20.98 7.80 -33.13
C LEU A 387 -20.50 6.36 -32.91
N LYS A 388 -21.40 5.48 -32.48
CA LYS A 388 -21.12 4.05 -32.31
C LYS A 388 -20.85 3.36 -33.65
N ALA A 389 -21.63 3.64 -34.69
CA ALA A 389 -21.39 3.11 -36.03
C ALA A 389 -20.03 3.55 -36.59
N ARG A 390 -19.63 4.80 -36.35
CA ARG A 390 -18.31 5.34 -36.74
C ARG A 390 -17.17 4.68 -35.95
N LEU A 391 -17.37 4.40 -34.66
CA LEU A 391 -16.41 3.69 -33.83
C LEU A 391 -16.25 2.23 -34.28
N ASP A 392 -17.35 1.53 -34.55
CA ASP A 392 -17.31 0.15 -35.03
C ASP A 392 -16.61 0.06 -36.41
N ALA A 393 -16.88 1.01 -37.32
CA ALA A 393 -16.18 1.13 -38.60
C ALA A 393 -14.68 1.49 -38.44
N PHE A 394 -14.32 2.21 -37.39
CA PHE A 394 -12.91 2.48 -37.04
C PHE A 394 -12.23 1.20 -36.52
N VAL A 395 -12.88 0.44 -35.63
CA VAL A 395 -12.37 -0.84 -35.11
C VAL A 395 -12.16 -1.86 -36.22
N VAL A 396 -13.07 -1.95 -37.19
CA VAL A 396 -12.90 -2.84 -38.36
C VAL A 396 -11.69 -2.42 -39.20
N ARG A 397 -11.49 -1.12 -39.43
CA ARG A 397 -10.30 -0.61 -40.14
C ARG A 397 -9.02 -0.89 -39.36
N LEU A 398 -9.02 -0.70 -38.05
CA LEU A 398 -7.88 -1.00 -37.19
C LEU A 398 -7.55 -2.50 -37.21
N GLY A 399 -8.57 -3.36 -37.15
CA GLY A 399 -8.44 -4.81 -37.28
C GLY A 399 -7.86 -5.22 -38.64
N SER A 400 -8.27 -4.57 -39.73
CA SER A 400 -7.72 -4.85 -41.07
C SER A 400 -6.26 -4.43 -41.22
N LEU A 401 -5.82 -3.37 -40.52
CA LEU A 401 -4.42 -2.94 -40.50
C LEU A 401 -3.55 -3.90 -39.66
N LEU A 402 -4.06 -4.36 -38.52
CA LEU A 402 -3.38 -5.35 -37.67
C LEU A 402 -3.24 -6.73 -38.35
N HIS A 403 -4.20 -7.13 -39.18
CA HIS A 403 -4.11 -8.36 -39.97
C HIS A 403 -3.21 -8.23 -41.21
N ALA A 404 -2.94 -7.00 -41.69
CA ALA A 404 -2.00 -6.75 -42.78
C ALA A 404 -0.54 -6.84 -42.32
N GLU A 405 -0.23 -6.55 -41.04
CA GLU A 405 1.10 -6.74 -40.46
C GLU A 405 1.39 -8.20 -40.07
N ALA A 406 0.37 -9.01 -39.75
CA ALA A 406 0.53 -10.42 -39.41
C ALA A 406 0.75 -11.35 -40.62
N ALA A 407 0.50 -10.89 -41.86
CA ALA A 407 0.67 -11.68 -43.08
C ALA A 407 2.07 -11.60 -43.72
N ALA A 408 3.00 -10.83 -43.15
CA ALA A 408 4.36 -10.66 -43.67
C ALA A 408 5.42 -11.55 -42.98
N GLY A 409 5.03 -12.38 -42.01
CA GLY A 409 5.94 -13.26 -41.26
C GLY A 409 5.48 -14.71 -41.24
N SER A 410 5.79 -15.47 -42.29
CA SER A 410 5.69 -16.94 -42.26
C SER A 410 6.93 -17.55 -42.94
N PRO A 411 7.68 -18.43 -42.25
CA PRO A 411 8.90 -19.03 -42.79
C PRO A 411 8.59 -20.26 -43.68
N GLN A 412 9.28 -20.37 -44.81
CA GLN A 412 9.35 -21.57 -45.65
C GLN A 412 10.54 -22.47 -45.26
N PRO A 413 10.50 -23.79 -45.56
CA PRO A 413 11.37 -24.79 -44.94
C PRO A 413 12.66 -25.13 -45.73
N SER A 414 13.76 -25.27 -44.96
CA SER A 414 14.98 -26.10 -45.09
C SER A 414 15.56 -26.54 -46.45
N ASP A 415 16.90 -26.44 -46.59
CA ASP A 415 17.74 -27.56 -47.07
C ASP A 415 19.21 -27.45 -46.55
N PRO A 416 19.93 -28.57 -46.29
CA PRO A 416 21.19 -28.61 -45.54
C PRO A 416 22.41 -28.86 -46.44
N SER A 417 23.49 -28.08 -46.28
CA SER A 417 24.86 -28.59 -46.40
C SER A 417 25.90 -27.52 -46.07
N THR A 418 26.86 -27.90 -45.23
CA THR A 418 28.32 -27.67 -45.30
C THR A 418 28.95 -27.28 -43.96
N ARG A 419 29.98 -28.06 -43.62
CA ARG A 419 30.81 -28.00 -42.42
C ARG A 419 31.93 -26.96 -42.59
N ARG A 420 32.32 -26.25 -41.52
CA ARG A 420 33.61 -26.40 -40.82
C ARG A 420 33.86 -25.28 -39.79
N ALA A 421 34.71 -25.63 -38.83
CA ALA A 421 34.99 -24.97 -37.56
C ALA A 421 36.09 -23.89 -37.61
N SER A 422 36.03 -22.93 -36.68
CA SER A 422 37.18 -22.37 -35.92
C SER A 422 36.69 -21.41 -34.81
N ASP A 423 37.06 -21.70 -33.56
CA ASP A 423 36.96 -20.85 -32.34
C ASP A 423 38.00 -19.69 -32.35
N PRO A 424 38.14 -18.81 -31.32
CA PRO A 424 37.17 -18.04 -30.50
C PRO A 424 37.54 -16.54 -30.34
N VAL A 425 36.77 -15.82 -29.49
CA VAL A 425 37.07 -14.57 -28.71
C VAL A 425 36.30 -13.29 -29.13
N GLY A 426 35.53 -12.72 -28.19
CA GLY A 426 35.29 -11.28 -28.09
C GLY A 426 33.86 -10.79 -27.77
N ALA A 427 33.51 -10.76 -26.48
CA ALA A 427 32.52 -9.92 -25.78
C ALA A 427 31.48 -9.06 -26.55
N SER A 428 30.18 -9.23 -26.26
CA SER A 428 29.38 -8.30 -25.43
C SER A 428 27.89 -8.64 -25.53
N SER A 429 27.26 -8.88 -24.38
CA SER A 429 25.84 -9.14 -24.16
C SER A 429 24.97 -7.91 -24.45
N GLY A 430 23.97 -8.07 -25.30
CA GLY A 430 22.80 -7.19 -25.39
C GLY A 430 21.55 -8.01 -25.12
N GLU A 431 21.12 -8.07 -23.86
CA GLU A 431 19.81 -8.59 -23.46
C GLU A 431 18.74 -7.56 -23.86
N GLN A 432 17.78 -8.01 -24.67
CA GLN A 432 16.55 -7.29 -24.95
C GLN A 432 15.51 -7.66 -23.87
N SER A 433 15.15 -6.68 -23.05
CA SER A 433 14.07 -6.75 -22.06
C SER A 433 12.70 -6.65 -22.74
N PRO A 434 11.69 -7.47 -22.39
CA PRO A 434 10.30 -7.20 -22.73
C PRO A 434 9.57 -6.48 -21.59
N ASP A 435 8.85 -5.42 -21.99
CA ASP A 435 7.70 -4.75 -21.37
C ASP A 435 7.83 -4.20 -19.93
N SER A 436 8.28 -2.95 -19.88
CA SER A 436 8.09 -2.01 -18.76
C SER A 436 6.61 -1.64 -18.60
N ALA A 437 5.90 -2.39 -17.76
CA ALA A 437 4.62 -1.94 -17.21
C ALA A 437 4.88 -0.79 -16.22
N ILE A 438 4.61 0.42 -16.69
CA ILE A 438 4.62 1.69 -15.95
C ILE A 438 3.84 1.51 -14.64
N GLY A 439 4.47 1.87 -13.52
CA GLY A 439 3.86 1.91 -12.19
C GLY A 439 2.71 2.90 -12.17
N MET A 440 1.49 2.39 -12.36
CA MET A 440 0.26 3.17 -12.24
C MET A 440 -0.19 3.18 -10.77
N PRO A 441 -0.63 4.33 -10.24
CA PRO A 441 -1.22 4.40 -8.92
C PRO A 441 -2.48 3.54 -8.87
N LEU A 442 -2.55 2.69 -7.85
CA LEU A 442 -3.73 1.94 -7.44
C LEU A 442 -4.94 2.89 -7.40
N LEU A 443 -6.02 2.55 -8.09
CA LEU A 443 -7.20 3.40 -8.10
C LEU A 443 -7.79 3.53 -6.69
N LEU A 444 -7.74 4.77 -6.19
CA LEU A 444 -8.72 5.30 -5.25
C LEU A 444 -10.09 5.26 -5.93
N LEU A 445 -10.87 4.22 -5.63
CA LEU A 445 -12.32 4.31 -5.83
C LEU A 445 -12.82 5.41 -4.88
N THR A 446 -13.30 6.49 -5.51
CA THR A 446 -14.04 7.66 -4.97
C THR A 446 -14.38 7.65 -3.47
N PRO A 447 -14.08 8.73 -2.72
CA PRO A 447 -14.65 8.91 -1.39
C PRO A 447 -16.17 9.07 -1.55
N SER A 448 -16.93 8.03 -1.17
CA SER A 448 -18.34 8.20 -0.87
C SER A 448 -18.42 9.03 0.40
N GLU A 449 -18.90 10.27 0.31
CA GLU A 449 -19.36 11.13 1.41
C GLU A 449 -20.57 10.48 2.12
N ALA A 450 -20.38 9.31 2.73
CA ALA A 450 -21.38 8.70 3.61
C ALA A 450 -21.03 9.06 5.06
N PRO A 451 -21.92 9.73 5.81
CA PRO A 451 -21.64 10.29 7.14
C PRO A 451 -21.30 9.29 8.27
N ASP A 452 -21.09 8.00 7.96
CA ASP A 452 -20.83 6.90 8.91
C ASP A 452 -19.63 5.99 8.54
N SER A 453 -18.70 6.44 7.68
CA SER A 453 -17.60 5.57 7.23
C SER A 453 -16.46 5.44 8.25
N GLU A 454 -16.42 4.32 8.97
CA GLU A 454 -15.26 3.87 9.75
C GLU A 454 -14.09 3.51 8.82
N GLU A 455 -12.87 3.98 9.12
CA GLU A 455 -11.65 3.55 8.43
C GLU A 455 -11.12 2.25 9.06
N LEU A 456 -10.77 1.28 8.21
CA LEU A 456 -10.18 0.01 8.63
C LEU A 456 -8.67 0.03 8.39
N TYR A 457 -7.88 -0.31 9.42
CA TYR A 457 -6.41 -0.29 9.38
C TYR A 457 -5.81 -1.69 9.52
N PRO A 458 -4.90 -2.09 8.61
CA PRO A 458 -4.08 -3.29 8.76
C PRO A 458 -2.83 -3.01 9.61
N ASN A 459 -2.27 -4.05 10.22
CA ASN A 459 -1.05 -3.99 11.02
C ASN A 459 0.21 -4.04 10.16
N GLY A 460 0.33 -3.13 9.20
CA GLY A 460 1.50 -3.09 8.34
C GLY A 460 1.72 -1.75 7.66
N LEU A 461 2.98 -1.48 7.38
CA LEU A 461 3.46 -0.19 6.90
C LEU A 461 4.23 -0.33 5.61
N SER A 462 4.09 0.66 4.73
CA SER A 462 5.05 0.92 3.65
C SER A 462 6.33 1.58 4.18
N PRO A 463 7.42 1.63 3.40
CA PRO A 463 8.69 2.22 3.84
C PRO A 463 8.63 3.69 4.27
N ASP A 464 7.62 4.42 3.82
CA ASP A 464 7.34 5.81 4.19
C ASP A 464 6.47 5.95 5.45
N GLY A 465 6.19 4.84 6.15
CA GLY A 465 5.44 4.82 7.41
C GLY A 465 3.94 4.93 7.25
N ARG A 466 3.40 4.68 6.05
CA ARG A 466 1.95 4.71 5.81
C ARG A 466 1.35 3.31 5.98
N PRO A 467 0.10 3.20 6.47
CA PRO A 467 -0.62 1.93 6.46
C PRO A 467 -0.72 1.35 5.04
N LEU A 468 -0.45 0.05 4.90
CA LEU A 468 -0.43 -0.63 3.59
C LEU A 468 -1.77 -0.61 2.83
N LEU A 469 -2.87 -0.39 3.54
CA LEU A 469 -4.18 -0.18 2.95
C LEU A 469 -5.04 0.63 3.90
N ARG A 470 -5.85 1.55 3.35
CA ARG A 470 -6.99 2.12 4.04
C ARG A 470 -8.23 1.87 3.21
N LEU A 471 -9.24 1.27 3.83
CA LEU A 471 -10.52 1.01 3.21
C LEU A 471 -11.61 1.66 4.06
N SER A 472 -12.48 2.43 3.41
CA SER A 472 -13.74 2.83 4.03
C SER A 472 -14.69 1.64 4.06
N THR A 473 -15.59 1.60 5.05
CA THR A 473 -16.65 0.59 5.13
C THR A 473 -17.50 0.53 3.87
N ALA A 474 -17.78 1.67 3.21
CA ALA A 474 -18.56 1.70 1.98
C ALA A 474 -17.86 0.97 0.82
N VAL A 475 -16.56 1.24 0.61
CA VAL A 475 -15.77 0.56 -0.44
C VAL A 475 -15.62 -0.92 -0.11
N ALA A 476 -15.32 -1.27 1.15
CA ALA A 476 -15.22 -2.67 1.58
C ALA A 476 -16.53 -3.44 1.40
N ALA A 477 -17.69 -2.83 1.69
CA ALA A 477 -19.00 -3.45 1.48
C ALA A 477 -19.33 -3.63 0.00
N ASP A 478 -18.96 -2.67 -0.85
CA ASP A 478 -19.10 -2.82 -2.30
C ASP A 478 -18.24 -3.96 -2.84
N LEU A 479 -16.97 -4.02 -2.41
CA LEU A 479 -16.07 -5.12 -2.74
C LEU A 479 -16.61 -6.47 -2.26
N ALA A 480 -17.14 -6.54 -1.04
CA ALA A 480 -17.72 -7.77 -0.49
C ALA A 480 -18.90 -8.28 -1.33
N ARG A 481 -19.84 -7.40 -1.69
CA ARG A 481 -21.00 -7.72 -2.54
C ARG A 481 -20.57 -8.17 -3.94
N ASN A 482 -19.58 -7.51 -4.52
CA ASN A 482 -19.06 -7.87 -5.85
C ASN A 482 -18.19 -9.14 -5.85
N LYS A 483 -17.55 -9.49 -4.73
CA LYS A 483 -16.63 -10.65 -4.61
C LYS A 483 -17.34 -11.98 -4.38
N ILE A 484 -18.50 -12.02 -3.71
CA ILE A 484 -19.20 -13.30 -3.43
C ILE A 484 -19.97 -13.85 -4.63
N ALA A 485 -20.04 -13.12 -5.74
CA ALA A 485 -20.31 -13.71 -7.04
C ALA A 485 -19.13 -14.58 -7.59
N ALA A 486 -17.93 -14.48 -6.99
CA ALA A 486 -16.69 -15.12 -7.47
C ALA A 486 -16.00 -16.08 -6.47
N ASP A 487 -16.42 -16.15 -5.20
CA ASP A 487 -15.95 -17.22 -4.31
C ASP A 487 -16.55 -18.55 -4.83
N PRO A 488 -15.75 -19.59 -5.09
CA PRO A 488 -16.30 -20.84 -5.62
C PRO A 488 -17.33 -21.38 -4.62
N ARG A 489 -18.57 -21.67 -5.06
CA ARG A 489 -19.60 -22.37 -4.28
C ARG A 489 -19.05 -23.54 -3.43
N PRO A 490 -18.04 -24.32 -3.90
CA PRO A 490 -17.35 -25.31 -3.08
C PRO A 490 -16.84 -24.86 -1.72
N LEU A 491 -16.38 -23.62 -1.55
CA LEU A 491 -15.83 -23.09 -0.28
C LEU A 491 -16.93 -22.76 0.73
N ALA A 492 -18.02 -22.15 0.28
CA ALA A 492 -19.19 -21.88 1.12
C ALA A 492 -19.79 -23.18 1.66
N ASP A 493 -19.84 -24.22 0.83
CA ASP A 493 -20.28 -25.55 1.24
C ASP A 493 -19.38 -26.19 2.30
N LEU A 494 -18.05 -26.04 2.19
CA LEU A 494 -17.11 -26.57 3.18
C LEU A 494 -17.35 -25.95 4.56
N HIS A 495 -17.54 -24.63 4.62
CA HIS A 495 -17.80 -23.93 5.88
C HIS A 495 -19.12 -24.39 6.51
N ARG A 496 -20.19 -24.51 5.72
CA ARG A 496 -21.47 -25.04 6.18
C ARG A 496 -21.35 -26.47 6.73
N THR A 497 -20.65 -27.36 6.02
CA THR A 497 -20.40 -28.73 6.51
C THR A 497 -19.65 -28.75 7.85
N LYS A 498 -18.68 -27.85 8.08
CA LYS A 498 -17.96 -27.78 9.36
C LYS A 498 -18.86 -27.30 10.50
N LEU A 499 -19.76 -26.36 10.24
CA LEU A 499 -20.73 -25.86 11.22
C LEU A 499 -21.79 -26.91 11.57
N ASP A 500 -22.30 -27.63 10.57
CA ASP A 500 -23.28 -28.71 10.77
C ASP A 500 -22.67 -29.89 11.55
N ALA A 501 -21.36 -30.08 11.48
CA ALA A 501 -20.63 -31.14 12.18
C ALA A 501 -20.33 -30.85 13.67
N GLN A 502 -20.87 -29.76 14.26
CA GLN A 502 -20.66 -29.34 15.66
C GLN A 502 -21.34 -30.25 16.71
N GLU A 503 -21.13 -31.57 16.64
CA GLU A 503 -21.14 -32.42 17.84
C GLU A 503 -19.71 -32.53 18.40
N GLN A 504 -19.53 -33.14 19.58
CA GLN A 504 -18.31 -33.11 20.43
C GLN A 504 -16.98 -33.60 19.79
N HIS A 505 -16.95 -33.89 18.48
CA HIS A 505 -15.83 -34.47 17.73
C HIS A 505 -15.34 -33.53 16.62
N LEU A 506 -14.83 -32.36 17.03
CA LEU A 506 -14.29 -31.36 16.11
C LEU A 506 -13.03 -31.91 15.40
N GLY A 507 -13.15 -32.15 14.10
CA GLY A 507 -12.04 -32.50 13.21
C GLY A 507 -11.98 -33.97 12.80
N THR A 508 -12.25 -34.93 13.70
CA THR A 508 -12.20 -36.37 13.41
C THR A 508 -13.53 -37.06 13.69
N VAL A 509 -13.71 -38.28 13.19
CA VAL A 509 -14.82 -39.16 13.60
C VAL A 509 -14.69 -39.55 15.09
N VAL A 510 -15.82 -39.92 15.72
CA VAL A 510 -15.95 -40.18 17.17
C VAL A 510 -14.90 -41.13 17.76
N ASP A 511 -14.51 -42.16 17.02
CA ASP A 511 -13.62 -43.22 17.49
C ASP A 511 -12.12 -42.89 17.33
N VAL A 512 -11.78 -41.68 16.88
CA VAL A 512 -10.39 -41.26 16.64
C VAL A 512 -9.98 -40.19 17.63
N ASP A 513 -9.03 -40.55 18.50
CA ASP A 513 -8.31 -39.58 19.33
C ASP A 513 -7.31 -38.80 18.48
N ILE A 514 -7.68 -37.55 18.18
CA ILE A 514 -6.87 -36.60 17.42
C ILE A 514 -5.51 -36.28 18.07
N GLN A 515 -5.35 -36.45 19.38
CA GLN A 515 -4.05 -36.29 20.06
C GLN A 515 -3.18 -37.55 19.98
N SER A 516 -3.75 -38.70 19.63
CA SER A 516 -3.00 -39.93 19.42
C SER A 516 -2.51 -40.02 17.98
N LEU A 517 -1.22 -39.78 17.74
CA LEU A 517 -0.66 -39.86 16.39
C LEU A 517 -0.86 -41.24 15.71
N PRO A 518 -0.79 -42.38 16.43
CA PRO A 518 -1.18 -43.68 15.85
C PRO A 518 -2.63 -43.79 15.37
N GLN A 519 -3.56 -42.98 15.88
CA GLN A 519 -4.96 -42.97 15.43
C GLN A 519 -5.23 -41.85 14.42
N ALA A 520 -4.73 -40.65 14.69
CA ALA A 520 -4.91 -39.46 13.84
C ALA A 520 -4.11 -39.55 12.53
N HIS A 521 -3.04 -40.34 12.52
CA HIS A 521 -2.08 -40.50 11.42
C HIS A 521 -1.37 -39.18 11.03
N TRP A 522 -0.34 -39.27 10.18
CA TRP A 522 0.38 -38.12 9.65
C TRP A 522 0.91 -38.41 8.24
N ALA A 523 0.86 -37.44 7.33
CA ALA A 523 1.44 -37.56 6.00
C ALA A 523 1.97 -36.24 5.42
N VAL A 524 2.87 -36.37 4.44
CA VAL A 524 3.35 -35.27 3.61
C VAL A 524 2.48 -35.14 2.36
N VAL A 525 2.13 -33.92 1.99
CA VAL A 525 1.52 -33.60 0.69
C VAL A 525 2.54 -32.82 -0.15
N ILE A 526 2.87 -33.33 -1.33
CA ILE A 526 3.83 -32.72 -2.25
C ILE A 526 3.27 -32.67 -3.67
N ASN A 527 3.61 -31.65 -4.45
CA ASN A 527 3.20 -31.56 -5.85
C ASN A 527 3.83 -32.68 -6.68
N ALA A 528 3.08 -33.25 -7.62
CA ALA A 528 3.49 -34.34 -8.49
C ALA A 528 4.79 -34.07 -9.25
N ASN A 529 4.99 -32.82 -9.68
CA ASN A 529 6.09 -32.36 -10.52
C ASN A 529 7.27 -31.80 -9.71
N GLU A 530 7.15 -31.75 -8.39
CA GLU A 530 8.21 -31.31 -7.49
C GLU A 530 9.37 -32.32 -7.47
N ASP A 531 10.59 -31.86 -7.19
CA ASP A 531 11.76 -32.74 -7.07
C ASP A 531 11.66 -33.62 -5.81
N ALA A 532 11.80 -34.93 -5.96
CA ALA A 532 11.83 -35.89 -4.85
C ALA A 532 13.00 -35.63 -3.87
N ALA A 533 13.98 -34.82 -4.25
CA ALA A 533 15.01 -34.30 -3.35
C ALA A 533 14.43 -33.57 -2.13
N LEU A 534 13.24 -32.97 -2.20
CA LEU A 534 12.57 -32.40 -1.02
C LEU A 534 12.14 -33.50 -0.04
N LEU A 535 11.54 -34.59 -0.54
CA LEU A 535 11.18 -35.74 0.30
C LEU A 535 12.42 -36.37 0.94
N LYS A 536 13.52 -36.44 0.19
CA LYS A 536 14.83 -36.87 0.71
C LYS A 536 15.29 -35.95 1.84
N ALA A 537 15.18 -34.63 1.66
CA ALA A 537 15.63 -33.64 2.63
C ALA A 537 14.88 -33.75 3.96
N ILE A 538 13.57 -34.02 3.94
CA ILE A 538 12.74 -34.19 5.15
C ILE A 538 12.55 -35.65 5.58
N TRP A 539 13.21 -36.62 4.94
CA TRP A 539 13.07 -38.04 5.27
C TRP A 539 13.32 -38.37 6.75
N PRO A 540 14.28 -37.74 7.45
CA PRO A 540 14.43 -37.94 8.89
C PRO A 540 13.14 -37.70 9.68
N LEU A 541 12.38 -36.66 9.32
CA LEU A 541 11.10 -36.33 9.92
C LEU A 541 10.02 -37.35 9.59
N ILE A 542 9.90 -37.73 8.30
CA ILE A 542 8.94 -38.77 7.86
C ILE A 542 9.17 -40.06 8.65
N ALA A 543 10.42 -40.52 8.71
CA ALA A 543 10.78 -41.74 9.45
C ALA A 543 10.51 -41.62 10.96
N HIS A 544 10.70 -40.43 11.53
CA HIS A 544 10.38 -40.17 12.94
C HIS A 544 8.88 -40.24 13.22
N ARG A 545 8.05 -39.62 12.37
CA ARG A 545 6.58 -39.68 12.50
C ARG A 545 6.06 -41.10 12.32
N MET A 546 6.60 -41.88 11.38
CA MET A 546 6.25 -43.30 11.26
C MET A 546 6.51 -44.08 12.55
N ARG A 547 7.67 -43.88 13.18
CA ARG A 547 7.99 -44.52 14.47
C ARG A 547 7.02 -44.11 15.58
N GLN A 548 6.67 -42.82 15.66
CA GLN A 548 5.68 -42.34 16.63
C GLN A 548 4.26 -42.87 16.39
N MET A 549 3.93 -43.20 15.14
CA MET A 549 2.69 -43.89 14.78
C MET A 549 2.76 -45.42 15.03
N GLY A 550 3.90 -45.94 15.49
CA GLY A 550 4.09 -47.37 15.79
C GLY A 550 4.54 -48.22 14.60
N HIS A 551 5.05 -47.60 13.53
CA HIS A 551 5.47 -48.29 12.31
C HIS A 551 6.97 -48.17 12.06
N ALA A 552 7.56 -49.23 11.49
CA ALA A 552 8.93 -49.19 11.00
C ALA A 552 8.98 -48.41 9.67
N PRO A 553 9.89 -47.44 9.49
CA PRO A 553 10.03 -46.74 8.22
C PRO A 553 10.44 -47.71 7.10
N PRO A 554 9.80 -47.66 5.92
CA PRO A 554 10.15 -48.51 4.80
C PRO A 554 11.52 -48.12 4.24
N SER A 555 12.20 -49.09 3.60
CA SER A 555 13.40 -48.80 2.83
C SER A 555 13.01 -48.07 1.55
N VAL A 556 13.63 -46.92 1.30
CA VAL A 556 13.39 -46.10 0.10
C VAL A 556 14.71 -45.67 -0.52
N ASP A 557 14.69 -45.43 -1.83
CA ASP A 557 15.81 -44.86 -2.59
C ASP A 557 15.38 -43.63 -3.39
N PHE A 558 16.29 -42.68 -3.58
CA PHE A 558 16.04 -41.44 -4.30
C PHE A 558 16.95 -41.32 -5.51
N ARG A 559 16.38 -41.00 -6.67
CA ARG A 559 17.12 -40.79 -7.93
C ARG A 559 17.21 -39.31 -8.24
N ALA A 560 18.34 -38.87 -8.80
CA ALA A 560 18.55 -37.47 -9.16
C ALA A 560 17.56 -37.02 -10.25
N GLY A 561 16.91 -35.86 -10.04
CA GLY A 561 15.94 -35.29 -10.99
C GLY A 561 14.62 -36.06 -11.09
N GLU A 562 14.37 -37.02 -10.20
CA GLU A 562 13.11 -37.75 -10.16
C GLU A 562 12.00 -36.88 -9.54
N THR A 563 10.83 -36.86 -10.17
CA THR A 563 9.68 -36.14 -9.61
C THR A 563 9.06 -36.91 -8.44
N ALA A 564 8.41 -36.20 -7.52
CA ALA A 564 7.74 -36.79 -6.38
C ALA A 564 6.70 -37.85 -6.76
N ALA A 565 5.95 -37.64 -7.86
CA ALA A 565 5.01 -38.64 -8.38
C ALA A 565 5.70 -39.90 -8.91
N ALA A 566 6.80 -39.76 -9.66
CA ALA A 566 7.56 -40.90 -10.15
C ALA A 566 8.18 -41.69 -9.00
N TRP A 567 8.73 -40.98 -8.01
CA TRP A 567 9.26 -41.57 -6.79
C TRP A 567 8.17 -42.35 -6.02
N LEU A 568 6.99 -41.75 -5.82
CA LEU A 568 5.91 -42.42 -5.07
C LEU A 568 5.42 -43.69 -5.78
N LEU A 569 5.27 -43.66 -7.11
CA LEU A 569 4.86 -44.83 -7.89
C LEU A 569 5.80 -46.03 -7.65
N ARG A 570 7.12 -45.82 -7.61
CA ARG A 570 8.09 -46.90 -7.36
C ARG A 570 7.94 -47.52 -5.97
N HIS A 571 7.49 -46.74 -4.99
CA HIS A 571 7.39 -47.17 -3.59
C HIS A 571 5.97 -47.60 -3.19
N THR A 572 5.05 -47.72 -4.16
CA THR A 572 3.62 -48.07 -3.92
C THR A 572 3.13 -49.18 -4.86
N ASP A 573 4.03 -50.08 -5.29
CA ASP A 573 3.77 -51.11 -6.32
C ASP A 573 3.14 -50.50 -7.59
N ASN A 574 3.81 -49.48 -8.15
CA ASN A 574 3.34 -48.71 -9.31
C ASN A 574 1.93 -48.11 -9.10
N GLY A 575 1.64 -47.65 -7.89
CA GLY A 575 0.37 -47.05 -7.50
C GLY A 575 -0.76 -48.05 -7.24
N ARG A 576 -0.48 -49.36 -7.18
CA ARG A 576 -1.49 -50.38 -6.85
C ARG A 576 -1.84 -50.41 -5.36
N GLN A 577 -0.90 -50.02 -4.51
CA GLN A 577 -1.12 -49.91 -3.07
C GLN A 577 -1.40 -48.46 -2.69
N THR A 578 -2.41 -48.25 -1.85
CA THR A 578 -2.76 -46.93 -1.32
C THR A 578 -2.55 -46.88 0.18
N LEU A 579 -2.48 -45.68 0.75
CA LEU A 579 -2.42 -45.49 2.21
C LEU A 579 -3.65 -46.03 2.93
N LYS A 580 -4.77 -46.21 2.24
CA LYS A 580 -5.97 -46.87 2.79
C LYS A 580 -5.75 -48.37 3.01
N ASP A 581 -5.09 -49.05 2.07
CA ASP A 581 -4.99 -50.51 2.05
C ASP A 581 -3.70 -51.04 2.71
N ALA A 582 -2.65 -50.22 2.75
CA ALA A 582 -1.32 -50.60 3.21
C ALA A 582 -0.70 -49.57 4.17
N TRP A 583 -1.53 -49.01 5.07
CA TRP A 583 -1.06 -48.08 6.10
C TRP A 583 0.09 -48.68 6.93
N GLY A 584 1.11 -47.86 7.23
CA GLY A 584 2.29 -48.27 7.99
C GLY A 584 3.32 -49.11 7.21
N LEU A 585 2.98 -49.60 6.01
CA LEU A 585 3.92 -50.29 5.11
C LEU A 585 4.48 -49.37 4.03
N LEU A 586 3.72 -48.36 3.65
CA LEU A 586 4.10 -47.38 2.62
C LEU A 586 4.66 -46.09 3.22
N PRO A 587 5.47 -45.33 2.45
CA PRO A 587 5.80 -43.95 2.82
C PRO A 587 4.50 -43.12 2.91
N PRO A 588 4.27 -42.37 4.00
CA PRO A 588 3.06 -41.56 4.18
C PRO A 588 3.15 -40.27 3.35
N VAL A 589 3.08 -40.41 2.03
CA VAL A 589 3.20 -39.32 1.05
C VAL A 589 1.98 -39.33 0.14
N LEU A 590 1.34 -38.17 0.00
CA LEU A 590 0.21 -37.90 -0.87
C LEU A 590 0.62 -36.91 -1.96
N ILE A 591 0.18 -37.15 -3.18
CA ILE A 591 0.45 -36.29 -4.33
C ILE A 591 -0.67 -35.27 -4.51
N TYR A 592 -0.29 -33.99 -4.62
CA TYR A 592 -1.07 -32.90 -5.19
C TYR A 592 -0.77 -32.78 -6.70
N ARG A 593 -1.77 -32.62 -7.56
CA ARG A 593 -1.58 -32.36 -8.99
C ARG A 593 -1.93 -30.91 -9.29
N HIS A 594 -1.28 -30.34 -10.29
CA HIS A 594 -1.61 -29.00 -10.77
C HIS A 594 -3.13 -28.87 -11.03
N ASP A 595 -3.69 -27.74 -10.63
CA ASP A 595 -5.13 -27.41 -10.67
C ASP A 595 -6.06 -28.26 -9.79
N ASP A 596 -5.53 -29.11 -8.90
CA ASP A 596 -6.37 -29.76 -7.91
C ASP A 596 -7.01 -28.71 -6.98
N THR A 597 -8.33 -28.77 -6.87
CA THR A 597 -9.07 -28.24 -5.73
C THR A 597 -8.99 -29.24 -4.56
N VAL A 598 -9.29 -28.80 -3.32
CA VAL A 598 -9.36 -29.73 -2.18
C VAL A 598 -10.35 -30.87 -2.44
N ARG A 599 -11.51 -30.59 -3.05
CA ARG A 599 -12.50 -31.63 -3.37
C ARG A 599 -12.01 -32.64 -4.40
N THR A 600 -11.41 -32.18 -5.51
CA THR A 600 -10.89 -33.09 -6.54
C THR A 600 -9.73 -33.92 -6.02
N TRP A 601 -8.88 -33.32 -5.17
CA TRP A 601 -7.80 -34.00 -4.48
C TRP A 601 -8.30 -35.08 -3.51
N LEU A 602 -9.21 -34.74 -2.59
CA LEU A 602 -9.80 -35.70 -1.63
C LEU A 602 -10.53 -36.85 -2.35
N ASN A 603 -11.31 -36.53 -3.39
CA ASN A 603 -12.03 -37.53 -4.18
C ASN A 603 -11.09 -38.55 -4.83
N ARG A 604 -9.88 -38.14 -5.25
CA ARG A 604 -8.87 -39.06 -5.80
C ARG A 604 -8.39 -40.08 -4.77
N TYR A 605 -8.46 -39.75 -3.48
CA TYR A 605 -8.17 -40.65 -2.37
C TYR A 605 -9.44 -41.30 -1.78
N GLY A 606 -10.61 -41.12 -2.40
CA GLY A 606 -11.87 -41.70 -1.95
C GLY A 606 -12.43 -41.09 -0.66
N VAL A 607 -12.01 -39.86 -0.34
CA VAL A 607 -12.45 -39.09 0.83
C VAL A 607 -13.31 -37.91 0.38
N ALA A 608 -14.29 -37.52 1.20
CA ALA A 608 -15.07 -36.31 1.02
C ALA A 608 -14.81 -35.35 2.19
N PRO A 609 -15.04 -34.04 2.03
CA PRO A 609 -14.95 -33.11 3.15
C PRO A 609 -15.94 -33.44 4.27
N GLY A 610 -15.50 -33.33 5.53
CA GLY A 610 -16.28 -33.67 6.72
C GLY A 610 -15.34 -34.07 7.87
N PRO A 611 -15.88 -34.61 8.98
CA PRO A 611 -15.06 -35.20 10.04
C PRO A 611 -14.07 -36.22 9.46
N VAL A 612 -12.79 -36.06 9.80
CA VAL A 612 -11.70 -36.84 9.23
C VAL A 612 -11.70 -38.25 9.81
N ASP A 613 -11.69 -39.23 8.91
CA ASP A 613 -11.43 -40.64 9.21
C ASP A 613 -10.08 -41.01 8.58
N PRO A 614 -8.98 -41.01 9.36
CA PRO A 614 -7.64 -41.33 8.85
C PRO A 614 -7.53 -42.71 8.21
N GLY A 615 -8.39 -43.66 8.59
CA GLY A 615 -8.44 -45.01 8.03
C GLY A 615 -8.89 -45.05 6.57
N ARG A 616 -9.46 -43.96 6.03
CA ARG A 616 -9.81 -43.85 4.61
C ARG A 616 -8.64 -43.47 3.71
N GLY A 617 -7.45 -43.28 4.27
CA GLY A 617 -6.21 -43.05 3.52
C GLY A 617 -5.76 -41.59 3.42
N VAL A 618 -6.48 -40.65 4.05
CA VAL A 618 -6.04 -39.25 4.21
C VAL A 618 -5.90 -38.96 5.72
N PRO A 619 -4.67 -38.89 6.25
CA PRO A 619 -4.41 -38.58 7.66
C PRO A 619 -4.95 -37.23 8.11
N PHE A 620 -5.15 -37.04 9.43
CA PHE A 620 -5.55 -35.76 10.00
C PHE A 620 -4.43 -34.71 9.95
N TYR A 621 -3.21 -35.08 10.32
CA TYR A 621 -2.06 -34.17 10.28
C TYR A 621 -1.39 -34.21 8.90
N LEU A 622 -1.40 -33.08 8.18
CA LEU A 622 -0.90 -32.98 6.81
C LEU A 622 0.19 -31.91 6.68
N LEU A 623 1.39 -32.32 6.29
CA LEU A 623 2.49 -31.41 6.02
C LEU A 623 2.60 -31.11 4.52
N LEU A 624 2.24 -29.90 4.10
CA LEU A 624 2.48 -29.41 2.74
C LEU A 624 3.97 -29.14 2.54
N LEU A 625 4.54 -29.64 1.45
CA LEU A 625 5.95 -29.48 1.11
C LEU A 625 6.08 -28.84 -0.27
N GLY A 626 6.69 -27.65 -0.33
CA GLY A 626 6.95 -26.92 -1.59
C GLY A 626 6.33 -25.53 -1.66
N HIS A 627 6.52 -24.86 -2.81
CA HIS A 627 6.14 -23.46 -3.02
C HIS A 627 4.64 -23.19 -2.82
N PRO A 628 4.27 -21.96 -2.39
CA PRO A 628 2.88 -21.56 -2.23
C PRO A 628 2.20 -21.08 -3.53
N GLY A 629 2.92 -21.08 -4.66
CA GLY A 629 2.42 -20.63 -5.94
C GLY A 629 3.50 -20.66 -7.03
N PRO A 630 3.14 -20.35 -8.29
CA PRO A 630 4.05 -20.39 -9.42
C PRO A 630 5.08 -19.26 -9.33
N ARG A 631 6.36 -19.56 -9.57
CA ARG A 631 7.41 -18.54 -9.68
C ARG A 631 7.50 -17.91 -11.07
N GLN A 632 7.09 -18.68 -12.08
CA GLN A 632 7.04 -18.29 -13.48
C GLN A 632 5.72 -18.78 -14.08
N ALA A 633 5.29 -18.22 -15.22
CA ALA A 633 3.97 -18.50 -15.80
C ALA A 633 3.74 -19.99 -16.15
N ASN A 634 4.80 -20.74 -16.42
CA ASN A 634 4.77 -22.17 -16.78
C ASN A 634 5.14 -23.10 -15.60
N ASP A 635 5.37 -22.55 -14.42
CA ASP A 635 5.66 -23.35 -13.23
C ASP A 635 4.42 -24.17 -12.85
N THR A 636 4.60 -25.43 -12.53
CA THR A 636 3.53 -26.34 -12.10
C THR A 636 3.85 -27.05 -10.79
N ALA A 637 5.06 -26.86 -10.24
CA ALA A 637 5.56 -27.50 -9.03
C ALA A 637 5.29 -26.61 -7.81
N PHE A 638 4.01 -26.49 -7.44
CA PHE A 638 3.60 -25.71 -6.27
C PHE A 638 2.29 -26.22 -5.68
N ILE A 639 2.00 -25.83 -4.43
CA ILE A 639 0.72 -26.07 -3.76
C ILE A 639 0.16 -24.70 -3.33
N PRO A 640 -0.93 -24.19 -3.93
CA PRO A 640 -1.44 -22.84 -3.66
C PRO A 640 -1.73 -22.55 -2.19
N PHE A 641 -1.60 -21.31 -1.75
CA PHE A 641 -2.13 -20.86 -0.44
C PHE A 641 -3.62 -21.22 -0.28
N LEU A 642 -4.42 -21.03 -1.33
CA LEU A 642 -5.85 -21.36 -1.33
C LEU A 642 -6.11 -22.83 -0.99
N PHE A 643 -5.26 -23.75 -1.47
CA PHE A 643 -5.39 -25.17 -1.15
C PHE A 643 -5.19 -25.41 0.35
N GLN A 644 -4.23 -24.74 0.97
CA GLN A 644 -3.98 -24.84 2.41
C GLN A 644 -5.15 -24.30 3.21
N TYR A 645 -5.62 -23.07 2.92
CA TYR A 645 -6.77 -22.46 3.63
C TYR A 645 -8.02 -23.33 3.60
N GLN A 646 -8.26 -24.02 2.49
CA GLN A 646 -9.43 -24.89 2.32
C GLN A 646 -9.28 -26.21 3.07
N LEU A 647 -8.06 -26.76 3.11
CA LEU A 647 -7.78 -28.03 3.76
C LEU A 647 -7.77 -27.86 5.29
N ASP A 648 -7.27 -26.73 5.79
CA ASP A 648 -7.22 -26.34 7.20
C ASP A 648 -8.60 -26.23 7.89
N ILE A 649 -9.71 -26.29 7.13
CA ILE A 649 -11.07 -26.30 7.69
C ILE A 649 -11.32 -27.58 8.50
N PHE A 650 -10.82 -28.73 8.05
CA PHE A 650 -11.06 -30.04 8.68
C PHE A 650 -9.80 -30.80 9.07
N TRP A 651 -8.64 -30.46 8.50
CA TRP A 651 -7.36 -31.11 8.75
C TRP A 651 -6.42 -30.19 9.55
N GLY A 652 -5.48 -30.79 10.28
CA GLY A 652 -4.37 -30.05 10.88
C GLY A 652 -3.25 -29.88 9.86
N VAL A 653 -3.15 -28.74 9.19
CA VAL A 653 -2.19 -28.53 8.09
C VAL A 653 -1.03 -27.65 8.54
N GLY A 654 0.19 -28.05 8.16
CA GLY A 654 1.38 -27.21 8.24
C GLY A 654 2.07 -27.15 6.90
N ARG A 655 2.97 -26.17 6.70
CA ARG A 655 3.77 -26.05 5.47
C ARG A 655 5.25 -25.90 5.77
N LEU A 656 6.09 -26.55 4.97
CA LEU A 656 7.52 -26.26 4.86
C LEU A 656 7.85 -25.76 3.46
N CYS A 657 8.46 -24.58 3.40
CA CYS A 657 9.10 -24.09 2.19
C CYS A 657 10.25 -23.13 2.55
N PHE A 658 11.48 -23.56 2.25
CA PHE A 658 12.70 -22.77 2.43
C PHE A 658 13.23 -22.32 1.08
N THR A 659 13.41 -21.01 0.89
CA THR A 659 13.74 -20.42 -0.42
C THR A 659 14.76 -19.30 -0.33
N ASP A 660 15.64 -19.19 -1.33
CA ASP A 660 16.56 -18.06 -1.48
C ASP A 660 15.88 -16.77 -2.00
N ALA A 661 16.67 -15.72 -2.27
CA ALA A 661 16.18 -14.44 -2.77
C ALA A 661 15.51 -14.53 -4.16
N ASN A 662 15.77 -15.61 -4.93
CA ASN A 662 15.15 -15.87 -6.22
C ASN A 662 13.94 -16.82 -6.11
N GLY A 663 13.55 -17.17 -4.88
CA GLY A 663 12.49 -18.13 -4.61
C GLY A 663 12.90 -19.58 -4.87
N LEU A 664 14.17 -19.92 -5.09
CA LEU A 664 14.61 -21.30 -5.32
C LEU A 664 14.76 -22.07 -4.00
N HIS A 665 14.46 -23.36 -4.00
CA HIS A 665 14.55 -24.19 -2.80
C HIS A 665 15.97 -24.27 -2.22
N ARG A 666 16.09 -24.07 -0.90
CA ARG A 666 17.31 -24.33 -0.14
C ARG A 666 17.21 -25.69 0.55
N LEU A 667 17.54 -26.78 -0.16
CA LEU A 667 17.39 -28.15 0.34
C LEU A 667 18.05 -28.39 1.71
N ALA A 668 19.22 -27.79 1.95
CA ALA A 668 19.93 -27.91 3.23
C ALA A 668 19.12 -27.38 4.43
N ASP A 669 18.27 -26.38 4.23
CA ASP A 669 17.45 -25.81 5.30
C ASP A 669 16.28 -26.73 5.67
N TYR A 670 15.70 -27.44 4.70
CA TYR A 670 14.71 -28.49 4.97
C TYR A 670 15.30 -29.62 5.81
N THR A 671 16.50 -30.08 5.45
CA THR A 671 17.24 -31.10 6.23
C THR A 671 17.56 -30.59 7.62
N THR A 672 18.06 -29.37 7.74
CA THR A 672 18.36 -28.75 9.04
C THR A 672 17.13 -28.70 9.94
N TYR A 673 15.98 -28.24 9.42
CA TYR A 673 14.73 -28.23 10.19
C TYR A 673 14.31 -29.63 10.63
N ALA A 674 14.27 -30.58 9.68
CA ALA A 674 13.83 -31.95 9.95
C ALA A 674 14.72 -32.63 11.01
N GLU A 675 16.03 -32.54 10.88
CA GLU A 675 16.98 -33.14 11.82
C GLU A 675 16.91 -32.49 13.20
N ARG A 676 16.81 -31.16 13.28
CA ARG A 676 16.69 -30.46 14.56
C ARG A 676 15.40 -30.79 15.29
N LEU A 677 14.25 -30.75 14.61
CA LEU A 677 12.97 -31.11 15.21
C LEU A 677 12.99 -32.55 15.74
N VAL A 678 13.49 -33.49 14.93
CA VAL A 678 13.59 -34.90 15.33
C VAL A 678 14.54 -35.08 16.51
N ALA A 679 15.71 -34.43 16.46
CA ALA A 679 16.67 -34.47 17.55
C ALA A 679 16.02 -33.95 18.84
N PHE A 680 15.39 -32.77 18.79
CA PHE A 680 14.70 -32.15 19.92
C PHE A 680 13.64 -33.07 20.53
N GLU A 681 12.76 -33.65 19.72
CA GLU A 681 11.69 -34.54 20.21
C GLU A 681 12.19 -35.87 20.77
N GLN A 682 13.37 -36.34 20.34
CA GLN A 682 13.99 -37.58 20.85
C GLN A 682 14.77 -37.36 22.16
N ARG A 683 15.03 -36.11 22.54
CA ARG A 683 15.74 -35.81 23.78
C ARG A 683 14.88 -36.14 25.00
N GLN A 684 15.48 -36.83 25.96
CA GLN A 684 14.85 -37.09 27.26
C GLN A 684 14.74 -35.83 28.13
N ASP A 685 15.64 -34.86 27.92
CA ASP A 685 15.72 -33.61 28.69
C ASP A 685 15.13 -32.40 27.95
N ALA A 686 14.36 -32.60 26.86
CA ALA A 686 13.81 -31.52 26.03
C ALA A 686 13.06 -30.46 26.85
N ALA A 687 12.26 -30.88 27.82
CA ALA A 687 11.52 -29.99 28.72
C ALA A 687 12.42 -29.10 29.60
N THR A 688 13.68 -29.48 29.81
CA THR A 688 14.63 -28.69 30.61
C THR A 688 15.27 -27.55 29.83
N LEU A 689 15.28 -27.66 28.49
CA LEU A 689 15.84 -26.67 27.55
C LEU A 689 14.87 -25.52 27.24
N VAL A 690 13.57 -25.75 27.45
CA VAL A 690 12.52 -24.77 27.18
C VAL A 690 11.98 -24.24 28.50
N ARG A 691 11.89 -22.92 28.62
CA ARG A 691 11.25 -22.26 29.76
C ARG A 691 9.75 -22.36 29.59
N LYS A 692 9.02 -22.80 30.62
CA LYS A 692 7.55 -22.65 30.71
C LYS A 692 7.20 -21.17 30.85
N GLU A 693 7.39 -20.41 29.78
CA GLU A 693 7.18 -18.96 29.70
C GLU A 693 6.50 -18.64 28.36
N ALA A 694 5.45 -17.81 28.43
CA ALA A 694 4.93 -17.08 27.29
C ALA A 694 5.51 -15.66 27.26
N LEU A 695 6.29 -15.37 26.21
CA LEU A 695 6.86 -14.06 25.97
C LEU A 695 5.94 -13.28 25.02
N TYR A 696 5.25 -12.28 25.56
CA TYR A 696 4.40 -11.36 24.80
C TYR A 696 5.16 -10.07 24.51
N VAL A 697 5.28 -9.72 23.23
CA VAL A 697 5.95 -8.50 22.78
C VAL A 697 5.03 -7.70 21.88
N ALA A 698 4.78 -6.43 22.19
CA ALA A 698 3.95 -5.57 21.36
C ALA A 698 4.57 -4.18 21.18
N THR A 699 4.66 -3.70 19.95
CA THR A 699 4.85 -2.26 19.74
C THR A 699 3.56 -1.52 20.09
N ARG A 700 3.70 -0.28 20.54
CA ARG A 700 2.59 0.62 20.83
C ARG A 700 3.01 2.02 20.43
N HIS A 701 2.92 2.31 19.13
CA HIS A 701 3.35 3.58 18.55
C HIS A 701 2.34 4.68 18.88
N PRO A 702 2.79 5.86 19.34
CA PRO A 702 1.88 6.99 19.57
C PRO A 702 1.13 7.34 18.29
N LEU A 703 -0.19 7.57 18.40
CA LEU A 703 -1.05 8.02 17.29
C LEU A 703 -1.20 7.02 16.13
N ASP A 704 -0.79 5.76 16.33
CA ASP A 704 -1.03 4.66 15.41
C ASP A 704 -2.11 3.72 15.99
N PRO A 705 -3.35 3.76 15.47
CA PRO A 705 -4.44 2.93 15.95
C PRO A 705 -4.14 1.42 15.85
N ALA A 706 -3.33 0.97 14.88
CA ALA A 706 -3.10 -0.45 14.66
C ALA A 706 -2.33 -1.07 15.83
N THR A 707 -1.15 -0.50 16.17
CA THR A 707 -0.32 -1.01 17.26
C THR A 707 -0.88 -0.67 18.64
N ILE A 708 -1.59 0.45 18.80
CA ILE A 708 -2.34 0.74 20.03
C ILE A 708 -3.35 -0.37 20.31
N ARG A 709 -4.14 -0.76 19.29
CA ARG A 709 -5.15 -1.80 19.46
C ARG A 709 -4.55 -3.18 19.64
N SER A 710 -3.50 -3.56 18.90
CA SER A 710 -2.87 -4.86 19.13
C SER A 710 -2.18 -4.96 20.50
N ALA A 711 -1.64 -3.86 21.02
CA ALA A 711 -1.08 -3.82 22.37
C ALA A 711 -2.16 -3.89 23.45
N ASP A 712 -3.18 -3.04 23.36
CA ASP A 712 -4.18 -2.83 24.42
C ASP A 712 -5.35 -3.82 24.36
N GLU A 713 -5.74 -4.28 23.16
CA GLU A 713 -6.94 -5.12 22.94
C GLU A 713 -6.60 -6.59 22.64
N LEU A 714 -5.32 -6.94 22.43
CA LEU A 714 -4.87 -8.33 22.24
C LEU A 714 -3.80 -8.74 23.26
N ILE A 715 -2.64 -8.09 23.25
CA ILE A 715 -1.49 -8.54 24.05
C ILE A 715 -1.69 -8.33 25.56
N GLN A 716 -2.20 -7.18 25.99
CA GLN A 716 -2.51 -6.94 27.40
C GLN A 716 -3.59 -7.91 27.94
N PRO A 717 -4.71 -8.18 27.24
CA PRO A 717 -5.66 -9.21 27.64
C PRO A 717 -5.04 -10.61 27.77
N LEU A 718 -4.16 -11.02 26.85
CA LEU A 718 -3.45 -12.31 26.94
C LEU A 718 -2.51 -12.38 28.16
N ALA A 719 -1.84 -11.29 28.50
CA ALA A 719 -1.02 -11.21 29.72
C ALA A 719 -1.89 -11.28 30.98
N ALA A 720 -3.05 -10.62 30.99
CA ALA A 720 -4.01 -10.69 32.09
C ALA A 720 -4.57 -12.12 32.26
N TRP A 721 -4.97 -12.77 31.16
CA TRP A 721 -5.37 -14.19 31.15
C TRP A 721 -4.26 -15.11 31.69
N SER A 722 -3.00 -14.83 31.32
CA SER A 722 -1.84 -15.57 31.80
C SER A 722 -1.46 -15.30 33.26
N SER A 723 -2.04 -14.27 33.88
CA SER A 723 -1.86 -13.93 35.29
C SER A 723 -2.93 -14.53 36.20
N ASP A 724 -4.05 -14.99 35.64
CA ASP A 724 -5.18 -15.52 36.40
C ASP A 724 -4.88 -16.97 36.85
N PRO A 725 -4.82 -17.25 38.17
CA PRO A 725 -4.45 -18.55 38.71
C PRO A 725 -5.48 -19.65 38.38
N THR A 726 -6.67 -19.29 37.93
CA THR A 726 -7.71 -20.24 37.52
C THR A 726 -7.57 -20.69 36.06
N ARG A 727 -6.70 -20.03 35.27
CA ARG A 727 -6.53 -20.27 33.84
C ARG A 727 -5.40 -21.22 33.54
N THR A 728 -5.41 -21.75 32.30
CA THR A 728 -4.47 -22.75 31.80
C THR A 728 -2.99 -22.39 32.06
N PRO A 729 -2.50 -21.17 31.78
CA PRO A 729 -1.08 -20.89 31.91
C PRO A 729 -0.52 -21.19 33.30
N LEU A 730 -1.08 -20.56 34.35
CA LEU A 730 -0.62 -20.81 35.72
C LEU A 730 -0.97 -22.20 36.22
N LYS A 731 -2.13 -22.76 35.83
CA LYS A 731 -2.50 -24.16 36.17
C LYS A 731 -1.45 -25.18 35.70
N TYR A 732 -0.81 -24.94 34.56
CA TYR A 732 0.23 -25.82 33.99
C TYR A 732 1.67 -25.32 34.24
N GLY A 733 1.82 -24.29 35.10
CA GLY A 733 3.11 -23.77 35.56
C GLY A 733 3.83 -22.87 34.56
N PHE A 734 3.10 -22.24 33.64
CA PHE A 734 3.65 -21.24 32.72
C PHE A 734 3.64 -19.86 33.36
N ALA A 735 4.83 -19.26 33.44
CA ALA A 735 4.97 -17.83 33.64
C ALA A 735 4.67 -17.07 32.35
N HIS A 736 4.50 -15.75 32.44
CA HIS A 736 4.50 -14.89 31.27
C HIS A 736 5.41 -13.68 31.49
N ARG A 737 5.88 -13.11 30.38
CA ARG A 737 6.63 -11.85 30.35
C ARG A 737 6.00 -10.94 29.32
N LEU A 738 5.82 -9.68 29.69
CA LEU A 738 5.21 -8.66 28.86
C LEU A 738 6.23 -7.58 28.53
N ILE A 739 6.41 -7.30 27.23
CA ILE A 739 7.28 -6.24 26.71
C ILE A 739 6.45 -5.41 25.75
N VAL A 740 6.05 -4.21 26.16
CA VAL A 740 5.11 -3.37 25.40
C VAL A 740 5.63 -1.94 25.29
N GLY A 741 5.31 -1.28 24.18
CA GLY A 741 5.60 0.14 23.99
C GLY A 741 7.11 0.39 24.03
N GLU A 742 7.56 1.37 24.82
CA GLU A 742 8.96 1.80 24.95
C GLU A 742 9.97 0.67 25.22
N GLN A 743 9.53 -0.47 25.74
CA GLN A 743 10.40 -1.63 25.97
C GLN A 743 10.54 -2.56 24.75
N ALA A 744 9.61 -2.49 23.79
CA ALA A 744 9.57 -3.35 22.60
C ALA A 744 10.50 -2.84 21.48
N THR A 745 11.75 -2.55 21.84
CA THR A 745 12.78 -2.13 20.89
C THR A 745 13.39 -3.34 20.18
N ARG A 746 13.94 -3.10 19.00
CA ARG A 746 14.69 -4.09 18.23
C ARG A 746 15.85 -4.65 19.04
N ALA A 747 16.63 -3.79 19.70
CA ALA A 747 17.77 -4.21 20.51
C ALA A 747 17.35 -5.10 21.70
N GLN A 748 16.22 -4.81 22.32
CA GLN A 748 15.66 -5.66 23.38
C GLN A 748 15.23 -7.02 22.80
N PHE A 749 14.58 -7.05 21.65
CA PHE A 749 14.21 -8.30 20.98
C PHE A 749 15.43 -9.15 20.61
N GLU A 750 16.47 -8.55 20.05
CA GLU A 750 17.74 -9.22 19.75
C GLU A 750 18.37 -9.81 21.02
N THR A 751 18.32 -9.10 22.14
CA THR A 751 18.81 -9.58 23.43
C THR A 751 18.02 -10.80 23.92
N LEU A 752 16.70 -10.79 23.78
CA LEU A 752 15.86 -11.93 24.16
C LEU A 752 16.15 -13.17 23.31
N LEU A 753 16.39 -12.98 22.01
CA LEU A 753 16.78 -14.07 21.11
C LEU A 753 18.17 -14.63 21.42
N ARG A 754 19.09 -13.82 21.97
CA ARG A 754 20.38 -14.30 22.48
C ARG A 754 20.28 -14.99 23.85
N GLY A 755 19.11 -14.97 24.48
CA GLY A 755 18.85 -15.59 25.78
C GLY A 755 19.35 -14.75 26.97
N ASN A 756 18.82 -15.04 28.17
CA ASN A 756 19.16 -14.33 29.41
C ASN A 756 20.33 -14.99 30.17
N GLY A 757 21.23 -15.69 29.48
CA GLY A 757 22.38 -16.38 30.08
C GLY A 757 22.09 -17.74 30.75
N ASP A 758 20.82 -18.16 30.84
CA ASP A 758 20.42 -19.49 31.36
C ASP A 758 20.36 -20.59 30.28
N GLY A 759 20.55 -20.20 29.02
CA GLY A 759 20.56 -21.11 27.87
C GLY A 759 19.18 -21.54 27.37
N LYS A 760 18.07 -21.07 27.98
CA LYS A 760 16.71 -21.57 27.70
C LYS A 760 15.90 -20.63 26.81
N ALA A 761 15.20 -21.21 25.85
CA ALA A 761 14.24 -20.51 24.98
C ALA A 761 12.86 -20.39 25.66
N PRO A 762 12.07 -19.33 25.41
CA PRO A 762 10.67 -19.30 25.83
C PRO A 762 9.87 -20.37 25.08
N ALA A 763 8.91 -21.00 25.75
CA ALA A 763 8.01 -21.97 25.11
C ALA A 763 7.15 -21.31 24.03
N ILE A 764 6.63 -20.11 24.32
CA ILE A 764 5.80 -19.32 23.41
C ILE A 764 6.45 -17.96 23.20
N LEU A 765 6.63 -17.57 21.95
CA LEU A 765 6.97 -16.21 21.55
C LEU A 765 5.79 -15.64 20.76
N PHE A 766 5.16 -14.59 21.26
CA PHE A 766 4.08 -13.90 20.56
C PHE A 766 4.46 -12.43 20.35
N THR A 767 4.67 -12.05 19.09
CA THR A 767 4.91 -10.66 18.70
C THR A 767 3.68 -10.05 18.05
N ALA A 768 3.29 -8.84 18.45
CA ALA A 768 2.28 -8.02 17.79
C ALA A 768 2.88 -6.67 17.39
N THR A 769 3.22 -6.53 16.11
CA THR A 769 3.89 -5.35 15.58
C THR A 769 3.36 -5.03 14.19
N HIS A 770 3.79 -3.90 13.62
CA HIS A 770 3.64 -3.73 12.18
C HIS A 770 4.52 -4.72 11.41
N GLY A 771 4.00 -5.19 10.28
CA GLY A 771 4.77 -5.86 9.25
C GLY A 771 5.13 -4.91 8.11
N LEU A 772 6.38 -4.90 7.69
CA LEU A 772 6.86 -4.08 6.58
C LEU A 772 6.37 -4.65 5.25
N GLY A 773 5.71 -3.83 4.43
CA GLY A 773 5.34 -4.15 3.06
C GLY A 773 6.14 -3.32 2.08
N LEU A 774 6.98 -3.96 1.28
CA LEU A 774 7.80 -3.33 0.27
C LEU A 774 7.05 -3.27 -1.07
N PRO A 775 7.26 -2.22 -1.89
CA PRO A 775 6.63 -2.12 -3.20
C PRO A 775 7.25 -3.11 -4.19
N LEU A 776 6.50 -3.47 -5.24
CA LEU A 776 6.89 -4.50 -6.22
C LEU A 776 8.25 -4.25 -6.89
N ASN A 777 8.66 -2.98 -7.00
CA ASN A 777 9.92 -2.55 -7.60
C ASN A 777 11.09 -2.46 -6.60
N ASP A 778 10.91 -2.86 -5.34
CA ASP A 778 11.99 -2.91 -4.35
C ASP A 778 12.72 -4.26 -4.42
N ASP A 779 14.01 -4.24 -4.74
CA ASP A 779 14.84 -5.43 -4.86
C ASP A 779 14.92 -6.25 -3.56
N ARG A 780 14.63 -5.63 -2.41
CA ARG A 780 14.63 -6.29 -1.10
C ARG A 780 13.34 -7.02 -0.78
N LEU A 781 12.28 -6.88 -1.60
CA LEU A 781 10.95 -7.43 -1.34
C LEU A 781 11.01 -8.90 -0.93
N VAL A 782 11.64 -9.77 -1.71
CA VAL A 782 11.68 -11.22 -1.40
C VAL A 782 12.42 -11.51 -0.08
N ALA A 783 13.42 -10.69 0.27
CA ALA A 783 14.23 -10.88 1.47
C ALA A 783 13.57 -10.32 2.75
N ALA A 784 12.79 -9.25 2.62
CA ALA A 784 12.36 -8.41 3.74
C ALA A 784 10.85 -8.22 3.88
N GLN A 785 10.03 -8.69 2.93
CA GLN A 785 8.58 -8.63 3.05
C GLN A 785 8.12 -9.31 4.35
N GLY A 786 7.31 -8.60 5.14
CA GLY A 786 6.81 -9.09 6.42
C GLY A 786 7.80 -8.98 7.58
N ALA A 787 8.89 -8.22 7.41
CA ALA A 787 9.78 -7.88 8.52
C ALA A 787 9.04 -7.14 9.63
N LEU A 788 9.44 -7.36 10.88
CA LEU A 788 8.78 -6.79 12.05
C LEU A 788 9.33 -5.39 12.32
N VAL A 789 8.47 -4.38 12.33
CA VAL A 789 8.82 -2.99 12.71
C VAL A 789 8.71 -2.83 14.23
N TRP A 790 9.77 -2.35 14.86
CA TRP A 790 9.88 -2.22 16.32
C TRP A 790 9.60 -0.81 16.83
N GLN A 791 9.58 -0.65 18.16
CA GLN A 791 9.28 0.63 18.82
C GLN A 791 10.32 1.73 18.50
N ASP A 792 11.47 1.39 17.94
CA ASP A 792 12.49 2.36 17.53
C ASP A 792 11.98 3.32 16.43
N TRP A 793 10.97 2.91 15.66
CA TRP A 793 10.20 3.85 14.84
C TRP A 793 9.28 4.67 15.75
N ASP A 794 9.21 5.99 15.59
CA ASP A 794 8.47 6.89 16.49
C ASP A 794 6.97 6.99 16.20
N GLY A 795 6.47 6.21 15.23
CA GLY A 795 5.08 6.20 14.79
C GLY A 795 4.77 7.16 13.63
N VAL A 796 5.76 7.90 13.13
CA VAL A 796 5.60 8.86 12.03
C VAL A 796 6.74 8.81 11.02
N GLY A 797 6.43 9.14 9.76
CA GLY A 797 7.44 9.23 8.69
C GLY A 797 8.13 7.89 8.38
N ASN A 798 9.26 7.98 7.68
CA ASN A 798 9.92 6.83 7.06
C ASN A 798 10.37 5.75 8.06
N VAL A 799 10.09 4.49 7.72
CA VAL A 799 10.58 3.30 8.43
C VAL A 799 11.98 2.96 7.93
N LYS A 800 13.01 3.40 8.67
CA LYS A 800 14.42 3.18 8.34
C LYS A 800 14.85 1.74 8.65
N ARG A 801 15.98 1.29 8.08
CA ARG A 801 16.47 -0.11 8.20
C ARG A 801 16.68 -0.54 9.65
N GLU A 802 17.16 0.37 10.49
CA GLU A 802 17.37 0.17 11.92
C GLU A 802 16.07 -0.11 12.69
N HIS A 803 14.91 0.34 12.17
CA HIS A 803 13.63 0.19 12.87
C HIS A 803 13.00 -1.20 12.71
N TRP A 804 13.47 -2.05 11.79
CA TRP A 804 12.84 -3.35 11.52
C TRP A 804 13.82 -4.52 11.61
N PHE A 805 13.25 -5.71 11.84
CA PHE A 805 13.97 -6.97 11.97
C PHE A 805 13.45 -7.99 10.96
N ALA A 806 14.36 -8.54 10.15
CA ALA A 806 14.09 -9.52 9.12
C ALA A 806 14.90 -10.80 9.31
N GLY A 807 14.70 -11.78 8.42
CA GLY A 807 15.40 -13.07 8.50
C GLY A 807 16.93 -12.94 8.50
N GLU A 808 17.49 -11.97 7.78
CA GLU A 808 18.93 -11.71 7.75
C GLU A 808 19.50 -11.26 9.11
N ASP A 809 18.71 -10.54 9.91
CA ASP A 809 19.15 -10.06 11.22
C ASP A 809 19.34 -11.22 12.21
N LEU A 810 18.53 -12.28 12.08
CA LEU A 810 18.68 -13.49 12.89
C LEU A 810 20.02 -14.19 12.63
N ALA A 811 20.47 -14.21 11.37
CA ALA A 811 21.77 -14.75 10.99
C ALA A 811 22.94 -13.86 11.47
N ALA A 812 22.71 -12.55 11.60
CA ALA A 812 23.71 -11.57 12.00
C ALA A 812 23.95 -11.49 13.52
N LEU A 813 23.17 -12.19 14.36
CA LEU A 813 23.30 -12.17 15.83
C LEU A 813 24.66 -12.69 16.36
N GLY A 814 25.48 -13.34 15.52
CA GLY A 814 26.84 -13.80 15.84
C GLY A 814 26.92 -15.04 16.75
N ALA A 815 25.92 -15.26 17.60
CA ALA A 815 25.68 -16.50 18.35
C ALA A 815 24.37 -17.16 17.89
N ALA A 816 24.25 -18.48 18.07
CA ALA A 816 23.01 -19.19 17.75
C ALA A 816 21.86 -18.67 18.63
N PRO A 817 20.70 -18.28 18.05
CA PRO A 817 19.59 -17.77 18.83
C PRO A 817 18.95 -18.90 19.68
N HIS A 818 18.45 -18.54 20.85
CA HIS A 818 17.76 -19.43 21.77
C HIS A 818 16.29 -19.58 21.38
N LEU A 819 16.06 -20.35 20.31
CA LEU A 819 14.73 -20.66 19.75
C LEU A 819 14.37 -22.14 19.81
N GLU A 820 15.30 -22.99 20.25
CA GLU A 820 15.13 -24.44 20.29
C GLU A 820 13.90 -24.82 21.14
N GLY A 821 12.88 -25.39 20.51
CA GLY A 821 11.64 -25.79 21.18
C GLY A 821 10.58 -24.70 21.32
N THR A 822 10.81 -23.49 20.79
CA THR A 822 9.83 -22.38 20.82
C THR A 822 8.73 -22.58 19.80
N MET A 823 7.49 -22.25 20.18
CA MET A 823 6.38 -22.01 19.26
C MET A 823 6.21 -20.50 19.07
N ALA A 824 6.32 -20.01 17.83
CA ALA A 824 6.25 -18.57 17.55
C ALA A 824 4.91 -18.16 16.92
N LEU A 825 4.37 -17.02 17.32
CA LEU A 825 3.20 -16.37 16.76
C LEU A 825 3.56 -14.95 16.33
N LEU A 826 3.44 -14.66 15.03
CA LEU A 826 3.76 -13.37 14.43
C LEU A 826 2.48 -12.67 13.96
N PHE A 827 1.98 -11.76 14.79
CA PHE A 827 0.89 -10.87 14.43
C PHE A 827 1.45 -9.61 13.75
N ALA A 828 1.61 -9.68 12.42
CA ALA A 828 2.12 -8.62 11.57
C ALA A 828 1.69 -8.87 10.11
N CYS A 829 1.47 -7.80 9.32
CA CYS A 829 1.20 -7.95 7.89
C CYS A 829 2.35 -8.66 7.18
N TYR A 830 2.02 -9.59 6.29
CA TYR A 830 2.94 -10.42 5.51
C TYR A 830 3.90 -11.27 6.36
N GLY A 831 3.69 -11.39 7.69
CA GLY A 831 4.62 -12.02 8.62
C GLY A 831 4.95 -13.49 8.29
N LEU A 832 4.07 -14.19 7.57
CA LEU A 832 4.32 -15.52 7.02
C LEU A 832 4.50 -15.58 5.50
N GLY A 833 3.98 -14.61 4.75
CA GLY A 833 4.08 -14.63 3.30
C GLY A 833 3.25 -13.56 2.60
N CYS A 834 3.43 -13.50 1.28
CA CYS A 834 2.77 -12.54 0.41
C CYS A 834 2.27 -13.25 -0.86
N PRO A 835 0.99 -13.11 -1.25
CA PRO A 835 0.52 -13.60 -2.55
C PRO A 835 1.06 -12.70 -3.67
N ALA A 836 1.05 -13.20 -4.91
CA ALA A 836 1.45 -12.39 -6.07
C ALA A 836 0.50 -11.22 -6.35
N TYR A 837 -0.78 -11.39 -5.99
CA TYR A 837 -1.84 -10.43 -6.29
C TYR A 837 -2.60 -10.05 -5.02
N ASP A 838 -2.97 -8.78 -4.95
CA ASP A 838 -3.69 -8.18 -3.84
C ASP A 838 -5.11 -8.80 -3.71
N GLU A 839 -5.49 -9.21 -2.49
CA GLU A 839 -6.78 -9.86 -2.25
C GLU A 839 -7.91 -8.91 -1.78
N PHE A 840 -7.58 -7.63 -1.54
CA PHE A 840 -8.47 -6.63 -0.96
C PHE A 840 -8.73 -5.42 -1.88
N ILE A 841 -7.97 -5.20 -2.95
CA ILE A 841 -8.22 -4.11 -3.93
C ILE A 841 -8.21 -4.58 -5.39
N PHE A 842 -8.83 -3.78 -6.26
CA PHE A 842 -8.91 -4.03 -7.71
C PHE A 842 -8.57 -2.75 -8.49
N ASP A 843 -8.00 -2.90 -9.69
CA ASP A 843 -7.81 -1.81 -10.65
C ASP A 843 -9.14 -1.38 -11.30
N ALA A 844 -9.10 -0.37 -12.18
CA ALA A 844 -10.27 0.20 -12.85
C ALA A 844 -10.96 -0.84 -13.74
N GLN A 845 -10.21 -1.86 -14.16
CA GLN A 845 -10.66 -2.97 -14.97
C GLN A 845 -11.08 -4.17 -14.10
N ARG A 846 -11.23 -3.99 -12.78
CA ARG A 846 -11.61 -5.02 -11.80
C ARG A 846 -10.66 -6.20 -11.73
N ARG A 847 -9.37 -5.98 -12.01
CA ARG A 847 -8.30 -6.98 -11.86
C ARG A 847 -7.53 -6.74 -10.57
N ARG A 848 -7.02 -7.81 -9.96
CA ARG A 848 -6.19 -7.70 -8.76
C ARG A 848 -4.81 -7.15 -9.12
N PRO A 849 -4.36 -6.04 -8.50
CA PRO A 849 -3.00 -5.54 -8.67
C PRO A 849 -1.96 -6.56 -8.25
N ARG A 850 -0.80 -6.56 -8.91
CA ARG A 850 0.33 -7.40 -8.52
C ARG A 850 1.11 -6.72 -7.40
N ILE A 851 1.37 -7.45 -6.32
CA ILE A 851 2.05 -6.95 -5.11
C ILE A 851 3.32 -7.73 -4.75
N ALA A 852 3.58 -8.85 -5.44
CA ALA A 852 4.84 -9.58 -5.33
C ALA A 852 5.23 -10.18 -6.70
N PRO A 853 6.53 -10.43 -6.96
CA PRO A 853 6.97 -11.06 -8.19
C PRO A 853 6.40 -12.48 -8.34
N PHE A 854 6.14 -13.18 -7.24
CA PHE A 854 5.48 -14.48 -7.19
C PHE A 854 4.95 -14.69 -5.77
N PRO A 855 4.05 -15.67 -5.53
CA PRO A 855 3.62 -16.00 -4.18
C PRO A 855 4.82 -16.52 -3.37
N LEU A 856 5.10 -15.90 -2.22
CA LEU A 856 6.29 -16.18 -1.42
C LEU A 856 5.95 -16.39 0.05
N LEU A 857 6.77 -17.18 0.74
CA LEU A 857 6.82 -17.20 2.20
C LEU A 857 7.85 -16.16 2.68
N ALA A 858 7.56 -15.47 3.77
CA ALA A 858 8.47 -14.50 4.36
C ALA A 858 9.77 -15.18 4.83
N GLN A 859 10.91 -14.50 4.75
CA GLN A 859 12.20 -15.09 5.14
C GLN A 859 12.37 -15.21 6.66
N LEU A 860 11.79 -14.30 7.45
CA LEU A 860 11.91 -14.34 8.91
C LEU A 860 11.41 -15.68 9.51
N PRO A 861 10.18 -16.15 9.25
CA PRO A 861 9.71 -17.42 9.81
C PRO A 861 10.51 -18.63 9.30
N GLN A 862 11.02 -18.60 8.06
CA GLN A 862 11.94 -19.62 7.56
C GLN A 862 13.22 -19.67 8.42
N GLN A 863 13.80 -18.52 8.75
CA GLN A 863 14.98 -18.47 9.60
C GLN A 863 14.66 -18.88 11.05
N LEU A 864 13.48 -18.57 11.59
CA LEU A 864 13.06 -19.04 12.92
C LEU A 864 13.01 -20.58 12.98
N LEU A 865 12.37 -21.23 12.00
CA LEU A 865 12.28 -22.70 11.91
C LEU A 865 13.67 -23.34 11.79
N ARG A 866 14.51 -22.82 10.89
CA ARG A 866 15.88 -23.31 10.69
C ARG A 866 16.73 -23.23 11.96
N ASN A 867 16.44 -22.28 12.84
CA ASN A 867 17.18 -22.03 14.08
C ASN A 867 16.56 -22.65 15.34
N GLY A 868 15.60 -23.57 15.19
CA GLY A 868 15.12 -24.42 16.29
C GLY A 868 13.69 -24.17 16.76
N ALA A 869 13.00 -23.17 16.20
CA ALA A 869 11.57 -23.03 16.45
C ALA A 869 10.81 -24.26 15.91
N LEU A 870 9.89 -24.80 16.71
CA LEU A 870 9.07 -25.97 16.34
C LEU A 870 8.12 -25.63 15.19
N GLY A 871 7.60 -24.41 15.20
CA GLY A 871 6.59 -23.91 14.29
C GLY A 871 6.40 -22.40 14.40
N VAL A 872 5.86 -21.80 13.35
CA VAL A 872 5.50 -20.38 13.31
C VAL A 872 4.08 -20.22 12.77
N LEU A 873 3.22 -19.57 13.55
CA LEU A 873 1.88 -19.17 13.15
C LEU A 873 1.86 -17.65 12.87
N GLY A 874 1.07 -17.21 11.89
CA GLY A 874 0.94 -15.79 11.57
C GLY A 874 0.15 -15.59 10.28
N HIS A 875 0.28 -14.42 9.67
CA HIS A 875 -0.54 -14.03 8.51
C HIS A 875 0.22 -14.10 7.20
N VAL A 876 -0.46 -14.62 6.17
CA VAL A 876 -0.16 -14.32 4.77
C VAL A 876 -1.01 -13.13 4.36
N GLU A 877 -0.42 -12.16 3.63
CA GLU A 877 -1.09 -10.89 3.34
C GLU A 877 -1.29 -10.02 4.61
N ARG A 878 -2.18 -9.04 4.58
CA ARG A 878 -2.44 -8.05 5.62
C ARG A 878 -3.18 -8.67 6.80
N ALA A 879 -2.70 -8.33 8.00
CA ALA A 879 -3.27 -8.69 9.29
C ALA A 879 -4.17 -7.56 9.80
N TRP A 880 -5.42 -7.87 10.14
CA TRP A 880 -6.42 -6.93 10.62
C TRP A 880 -6.74 -7.17 12.09
N THR A 881 -7.48 -6.25 12.71
CA THR A 881 -7.83 -6.38 14.13
C THR A 881 -8.97 -7.37 14.39
N PHE A 882 -9.59 -7.93 13.34
CA PHE A 882 -10.82 -8.74 13.47
C PHE A 882 -10.57 -10.14 14.03
N SER A 883 -9.31 -10.59 14.06
CA SER A 883 -8.86 -11.73 14.86
C SER A 883 -9.07 -11.57 16.38
N PHE A 884 -9.21 -10.32 16.87
CA PHE A 884 -9.45 -10.03 18.29
C PHE A 884 -10.50 -8.93 18.53
N THR A 885 -11.29 -8.58 17.52
CA THR A 885 -12.39 -7.59 17.62
C THR A 885 -13.68 -8.22 17.11
N GLY A 886 -14.78 -8.05 17.85
CA GLY A 886 -16.10 -8.49 17.41
C GLY A 886 -16.66 -7.64 16.27
N VAL A 887 -17.29 -8.29 15.29
CA VAL A 887 -17.90 -7.65 14.11
C VAL A 887 -19.08 -6.73 14.48
N GLU A 888 -19.76 -6.99 15.60
CA GLU A 888 -20.89 -6.21 16.11
C GLU A 888 -20.51 -5.23 17.25
N GLY A 889 -19.21 -4.94 17.44
CA GLY A 889 -18.76 -3.86 18.34
C GLY A 889 -18.16 -4.29 19.68
N ALA A 890 -17.94 -5.59 19.92
CA ALA A 890 -17.12 -6.02 21.05
C ALA A 890 -15.65 -5.65 20.82
N ARG A 891 -15.09 -4.74 21.63
CA ARG A 891 -13.76 -4.15 21.38
C ARG A 891 -12.56 -5.09 21.55
N ALA A 892 -12.59 -6.02 22.51
CA ALA A 892 -11.49 -6.94 22.77
C ALA A 892 -12.01 -8.38 22.95
N GLN A 893 -11.53 -9.30 22.11
CA GLN A 893 -11.93 -10.71 22.06
C GLN A 893 -10.70 -11.61 21.84
N SER A 894 -9.89 -11.81 22.88
CA SER A 894 -8.67 -12.63 22.84
C SER A 894 -8.89 -14.15 22.92
N GLN A 895 -10.13 -14.62 23.10
CA GLN A 895 -10.45 -16.00 23.48
C GLN A 895 -9.95 -17.03 22.46
N ALA A 896 -9.99 -16.71 21.17
CA ALA A 896 -9.46 -17.59 20.12
C ALA A 896 -7.95 -17.84 20.30
N PHE A 897 -7.20 -16.80 20.69
CA PHE A 897 -5.78 -16.93 21.02
C PHE A 897 -5.57 -17.61 22.38
N GLU A 898 -6.38 -17.31 23.38
CA GLU A 898 -6.32 -17.97 24.70
C GLU A 898 -6.52 -19.48 24.58
N ASP A 899 -7.49 -19.93 23.77
CA ASP A 899 -7.74 -21.35 23.53
C ASP A 899 -6.55 -22.01 22.80
N LEU A 900 -6.06 -21.39 21.72
CA LEU A 900 -4.88 -21.86 20.99
C LEU A 900 -3.65 -21.99 21.91
N LEU A 901 -3.30 -20.92 22.63
CA LEU A 901 -2.14 -20.92 23.53
C LEU A 901 -2.34 -21.91 24.68
N GLY A 902 -3.57 -22.01 25.21
CA GLY A 902 -3.91 -22.96 26.25
C GLY A 902 -3.70 -24.41 25.81
N ARG A 903 -4.13 -24.77 24.60
CA ARG A 903 -3.91 -26.12 24.03
C ARG A 903 -2.42 -26.41 23.84
N LEU A 904 -1.66 -25.44 23.30
CA LEU A 904 -0.21 -25.58 23.14
C LEU A 904 0.48 -25.80 24.49
N MET A 905 0.15 -25.02 25.52
CA MET A 905 0.71 -25.13 26.88
C MET A 905 0.39 -26.47 27.54
N ARG A 906 -0.71 -27.13 27.15
CA ARG A 906 -1.06 -28.50 27.56
C ARG A 906 -0.32 -29.59 26.80
N GLY A 907 0.61 -29.23 25.92
CA GLY A 907 1.37 -30.17 25.10
C GLY A 907 0.57 -30.74 23.94
N TRP A 908 -0.53 -30.09 23.54
CA TRP A 908 -1.28 -30.53 22.36
C TRP A 908 -0.49 -30.27 21.09
N ARG A 909 -0.69 -31.13 20.10
CA ARG A 909 -0.09 -30.94 18.77
C ARG A 909 -0.66 -29.71 18.10
N VAL A 910 0.21 -28.94 17.46
CA VAL A 910 -0.13 -27.63 16.92
C VAL A 910 -1.23 -27.67 15.88
N GLY A 911 -1.24 -28.67 14.98
CA GLY A 911 -2.29 -28.82 13.98
C GLY A 911 -3.68 -29.05 14.57
N HIS A 912 -3.78 -29.67 15.76
CA HIS A 912 -5.04 -29.75 16.49
C HIS A 912 -5.33 -28.48 17.29
N ALA A 913 -4.30 -27.85 17.87
CA ALA A 913 -4.46 -26.59 18.58
C ALA A 913 -5.00 -25.47 17.68
N THR A 914 -4.64 -25.48 16.39
CA THR A 914 -5.13 -24.53 15.38
C THR A 914 -6.51 -24.86 14.81
N ASP A 915 -7.03 -26.09 14.96
CA ASP A 915 -8.34 -26.47 14.39
C ASP A 915 -9.48 -25.58 14.91
N GLN A 916 -9.48 -25.26 16.21
CA GLN A 916 -10.47 -24.35 16.78
C GLN A 916 -10.31 -22.91 16.27
N PHE A 917 -9.07 -22.50 16.03
CA PHE A 917 -8.77 -21.19 15.47
C PHE A 917 -9.30 -21.07 14.04
N ASN A 918 -9.24 -22.16 13.27
CA ASN A 918 -9.75 -22.24 11.90
C ASN A 918 -11.29 -22.28 11.82
N VAL A 919 -12.00 -22.71 12.88
CA VAL A 919 -13.47 -22.65 12.94
C VAL A 919 -13.98 -21.20 12.80
N ASN A 920 -13.22 -20.22 13.30
CA ASN A 920 -13.57 -18.80 13.18
C ASN A 920 -13.71 -18.37 11.71
N GLN A 921 -12.88 -18.92 10.81
CA GLN A 921 -13.01 -18.66 9.37
C GLN A 921 -14.37 -19.14 8.85
N ALA A 922 -14.77 -20.37 9.22
CA ALA A 922 -16.01 -20.96 8.77
C ALA A 922 -17.24 -20.18 9.30
N GLU A 923 -17.22 -19.82 10.58
CA GLU A 923 -18.27 -18.99 11.20
C GLU A 923 -18.41 -17.63 10.50
N ARG A 924 -17.30 -16.89 10.34
CA ARG A 924 -17.31 -15.56 9.71
C ARG A 924 -17.73 -15.60 8.25
N ALA A 925 -17.35 -16.66 7.53
CA ALA A 925 -17.77 -16.86 6.15
C ALA A 925 -19.28 -17.17 6.03
N ALA A 926 -19.83 -18.00 6.93
CA ALA A 926 -21.26 -18.28 6.94
C ALA A 926 -22.08 -17.02 7.28
N ALA A 927 -21.66 -16.27 8.30
CA ALA A 927 -22.29 -15.00 8.67
C ALA A 927 -22.26 -13.97 7.53
N LEU A 928 -21.14 -13.86 6.81
CA LEU A 928 -21.04 -12.98 5.65
C LEU A 928 -21.98 -13.39 4.50
N VAL A 929 -22.08 -14.69 4.20
CA VAL A 929 -22.98 -15.18 3.14
C VAL A 929 -24.43 -14.89 3.51
N GLN A 930 -24.83 -15.18 4.75
CA GLN A 930 -26.18 -14.89 5.23
C GLN A 930 -26.50 -13.40 5.14
N GLU A 931 -25.57 -12.52 5.51
CA GLU A 931 -25.80 -11.08 5.47
C GLU A 931 -25.88 -10.53 4.03
N LEU A 932 -25.16 -11.14 3.09
CA LEU A 932 -25.28 -10.81 1.68
C LEU A 932 -26.60 -11.28 1.07
N GLU A 933 -27.10 -12.46 1.43
CA GLU A 933 -28.43 -12.93 1.03
C GLU A 933 -29.53 -12.00 1.58
N ASN A 934 -29.41 -11.58 2.86
CA ASN A 934 -30.29 -10.58 3.46
C ASN A 934 -30.24 -9.25 2.68
N THR A 935 -29.04 -8.84 2.28
CA THR A 935 -28.79 -7.62 1.51
C THR A 935 -29.50 -7.66 0.15
N GLU A 936 -29.45 -8.78 -0.58
CA GLU A 936 -30.19 -8.94 -1.84
C GLU A 936 -31.70 -8.78 -1.64
N PHE A 937 -32.25 -9.36 -0.58
CA PHE A 937 -33.66 -9.21 -0.22
C PHE A 937 -34.02 -7.76 0.15
N ILE A 938 -33.19 -7.09 0.95
CA ILE A 938 -33.39 -5.69 1.35
C ILE A 938 -33.42 -4.78 0.11
N LEU A 939 -32.44 -4.95 -0.79
CA LEU A 939 -32.34 -4.17 -2.03
C LEU A 939 -33.54 -4.41 -2.95
N ALA A 940 -33.99 -5.67 -3.09
CA ALA A 940 -35.16 -6.03 -3.89
C ALA A 940 -36.46 -5.37 -3.38
N ASN A 941 -36.53 -5.05 -2.08
CA ASN A 941 -37.66 -4.37 -1.45
C ASN A 941 -37.45 -2.85 -1.28
N GLY A 942 -36.40 -2.27 -1.88
CA GLY A 942 -36.11 -0.84 -1.83
C GLY A 942 -35.55 -0.33 -0.50
N GLY A 943 -35.04 -1.22 0.36
CA GLY A 943 -34.36 -0.86 1.60
C GLY A 943 -32.85 -0.59 1.42
N THR A 944 -32.22 -0.12 2.49
CA THR A 944 -30.77 0.19 2.53
C THR A 944 -30.03 -0.84 3.40
N PRO A 945 -29.05 -1.59 2.85
CA PRO A 945 -28.26 -2.57 3.61
C PRO A 945 -27.28 -1.93 4.61
N ASP A 946 -26.91 -2.69 5.66
CA ASP A 946 -25.85 -2.28 6.60
C ASP A 946 -24.45 -2.52 6.01
N ASN A 947 -23.94 -1.53 5.29
CA ASN A 947 -22.59 -1.57 4.71
C ASN A 947 -21.50 -1.74 5.78
N ARG A 948 -21.71 -1.28 7.02
CA ARG A 948 -20.71 -1.41 8.08
C ARG A 948 -20.58 -2.86 8.53
N LEU A 949 -21.70 -3.54 8.73
CA LEU A 949 -21.73 -4.96 9.08
C LEU A 949 -21.11 -5.82 7.97
N ILE A 950 -21.51 -5.60 6.71
CA ILE A 950 -20.98 -6.34 5.54
C ILE A 950 -19.46 -6.16 5.44
N ALA A 951 -18.96 -4.92 5.55
CA ALA A 951 -17.53 -4.63 5.50
C ALA A 951 -16.78 -5.36 6.62
N ARG A 952 -17.26 -5.27 7.86
CA ARG A 952 -16.64 -5.92 9.02
C ARG A 952 -16.62 -7.44 8.90
N LEU A 953 -17.70 -8.06 8.45
CA LEU A 953 -17.78 -9.50 8.21
C LEU A 953 -16.82 -9.94 7.09
N TRP A 954 -16.73 -9.17 6.00
CA TRP A 954 -15.79 -9.45 4.91
C TRP A 954 -14.34 -9.37 5.35
N MET A 955 -13.98 -8.33 6.10
CA MET A 955 -12.65 -8.19 6.67
C MET A 955 -12.34 -9.31 7.67
N ALA A 956 -13.26 -9.60 8.60
CA ALA A 956 -13.08 -10.66 9.59
C ALA A 956 -12.91 -12.04 8.97
N ARG A 957 -13.68 -12.35 7.92
CA ARG A 957 -13.53 -13.60 7.16
C ARG A 957 -12.16 -13.70 6.49
N ASN A 958 -11.72 -12.62 5.82
CA ASN A 958 -10.45 -12.63 5.10
C ASN A 958 -9.25 -12.68 6.08
N ASP A 959 -9.34 -11.96 7.19
CA ASP A 959 -8.36 -11.98 8.27
C ASP A 959 -8.20 -13.39 8.86
N ALA A 960 -9.32 -14.03 9.25
CA ALA A 960 -9.32 -15.38 9.80
C ALA A 960 -8.76 -16.42 8.81
N ARG A 961 -9.13 -16.34 7.53
CA ARG A 961 -8.63 -17.25 6.48
C ARG A 961 -7.11 -17.14 6.29
N ASN A 962 -6.56 -15.95 6.48
CA ASN A 962 -5.17 -15.66 6.11
C ASN A 962 -4.14 -16.10 7.15
N TYR A 963 -4.59 -16.66 8.29
CA TYR A 963 -3.70 -17.35 9.21
C TYR A 963 -3.19 -18.66 8.62
N LEU A 964 -1.92 -18.93 8.82
CA LEU A 964 -1.27 -20.12 8.30
C LEU A 964 -0.25 -20.63 9.32
N PHE A 965 -0.01 -21.94 9.33
CA PHE A 965 1.03 -22.56 10.15
C PHE A 965 2.19 -23.05 9.28
N LEU A 966 3.41 -22.61 9.62
CA LEU A 966 4.66 -23.09 9.04
C LEU A 966 5.37 -24.02 10.02
N GLY A 967 5.75 -25.20 9.56
CA GLY A 967 6.28 -26.27 10.39
C GLY A 967 5.48 -27.57 10.28
N ASP A 968 5.89 -28.56 11.05
CA ASP A 968 5.21 -29.85 11.15
C ASP A 968 3.96 -29.74 12.04
N PRO A 969 2.75 -30.03 11.52
CA PRO A 969 1.52 -29.92 12.29
C PRO A 969 1.43 -30.92 13.46
N ALA A 970 2.26 -31.96 13.49
CA ALA A 970 2.34 -32.89 14.62
C ALA A 970 3.35 -32.48 15.71
N ALA A 971 4.07 -31.37 15.54
CA ALA A 971 4.95 -30.84 16.58
C ALA A 971 4.15 -30.36 17.81
N ARG A 972 4.76 -30.44 18.98
CA ARG A 972 4.17 -30.02 20.26
C ARG A 972 5.23 -29.53 21.24
N LEU A 973 4.82 -28.72 22.22
CA LEU A 973 5.70 -28.36 23.33
C LEU A 973 6.09 -29.60 24.16
N PRO A 974 7.29 -29.63 24.77
CA PRO A 974 7.82 -30.82 25.44
C PRO A 974 7.21 -31.07 26.84
N PHE A 975 6.19 -30.31 27.24
CA PHE A 975 5.56 -30.42 28.55
C PHE A 975 4.36 -31.36 28.43
N ALA A 976 4.49 -32.60 28.91
CA ALA A 976 3.38 -33.53 28.96
C ALA A 976 2.33 -33.06 30.00
N GLU A 977 1.06 -33.44 29.80
CA GLU A 977 0.10 -33.44 30.91
C GLU A 977 0.63 -34.43 31.97
N GLU A 978 0.90 -33.95 33.18
CA GLU A 978 1.00 -34.85 34.33
C GLU A 978 -0.38 -35.50 34.49
N SER A 979 -0.43 -36.80 34.24
CA SER A 979 -1.62 -37.66 34.31
C SER A 979 -2.26 -37.67 35.70
#